data_AF-A0A842W7N5-F1
#
_entry.id   AF-A0A842W7N5-F1
#
_cell.length_a   1.000
_cell.length_b   1.000
_cell.length_c   1.000
_cell.angle_alpha   90.00
_cell.angle_beta   90.00
_cell.angle_gamma   90.00
#
_symmetry.space_group_name_H-M   'P 1'
#
loop_
_entity.id
_entity.type
_entity.pdbx_description
1 polymer ?
#
loop_
_entity_poly.entity_id
_entity_poly.type
_entity_poly.pdbx_seq_one_letter_code
_entity_poly.pdbx_strand_id
1 'polypeptide(L)'
;MKRCRTFHYFYFLIVILFNCTISPLSIFNDFNRSNFPDSSYIEHAPIEVSNDAELAIAANGGGTGDINDPYIIENYNITITTGNAIYVHDTTKHFRIEDCLVVGAEQGILFHNVVNATIKNCTIHDCIAQSIRIDSSSDVLVINNTLYHNALANGVSALLVENSYQNITIQKNILYENKGNDACIKIRDCANQSIINNSIYDNYNDGIELGACPDFLIYGNYICNNTYTGIDIQTASPNYNLSYNAIVHNGQLGIELGAENGTIANNTFYNNTNYAIAGDGQNFNITFNNFVENNHEQYHVGFGDQVATQDIEAIFKHNFWFDLVEPDTDEDGIVDTNYKIGSEIVFFDEFPHTDPHDCCPFSFITKPLLITTELWPPLYGFTVKGEQLIEWNSSLDFFSRDITYSFWYSDNAGETWIRDSDYMASLSHVWNTNSLDDGLNYRIRIRANSTEDFYSDFVTEYDIIVHNYLPSPQLICPIGGEVIYGEYLVDWEDVIDPLGFPVNYTVQISYDGGDQWLFIDWKELSESEFLFDTKKQTENSCNVLIKITAITPDGLESSNVTNSVFAIVNDVIPPWLIPFKGRRVFNDEIMIEWLPAIDPQKRSLTYDIFYSYNDGLNWILIASNLTDTKYTWDISNIPERKTYSLKIVAKSGNQPLTSYEMYQNYFEIRHFKPNPLIIMFLLIGLSSVGGIVFWKWYNNRILRNIGQSQKKSEEIHIIEEEKSHKDNSNNITN
;
A
#
# COMPACT_ATOMS: atom_id res chain seq x y z
N MET A 1 7.28 22.54 29.07
CA MET A 1 7.51 23.26 30.35
C MET A 1 7.20 24.74 30.09
N LYS A 2 6.09 25.28 30.63
CA LYS A 2 5.63 26.70 30.62
C LYS A 2 5.65 27.41 29.24
N ARG A 3 4.50 27.84 28.70
CA ARG A 3 3.96 29.18 29.03
C ARG A 3 2.45 29.30 28.74
N CYS A 4 1.71 29.46 29.84
CA CYS A 4 0.62 30.43 29.97
C CYS A 4 0.90 31.72 29.18
N ARG A 5 -0.05 32.16 28.35
CA ARG A 5 -0.37 33.58 28.19
C ARG A 5 -1.87 33.78 28.33
N THR A 6 -2.22 34.30 29.50
CA THR A 6 -3.49 34.88 29.86
C THR A 6 -3.67 36.20 29.11
N PHE A 7 -4.77 36.38 28.38
CA PHE A 7 -5.37 37.70 28.14
C PHE A 7 -6.87 37.60 28.41
N HIS A 8 -7.35 38.47 29.32
CA HIS A 8 -8.72 38.50 29.84
C HIS A 8 -9.55 39.58 29.11
N TYR A 9 -10.69 39.13 28.57
CA TYR A 9 -12.05 39.73 28.53
C TYR A 9 -12.26 41.20 28.13
N PHE A 10 -13.16 41.43 27.16
CA PHE A 10 -14.61 41.70 27.39
C PHE A 10 -15.29 42.06 26.05
N TYR A 11 -16.34 41.35 25.63
CA TYR A 11 -17.69 41.91 25.39
C TYR A 11 -18.73 40.82 25.09
N PHE A 12 -19.81 40.90 25.87
CA PHE A 12 -21.12 40.24 25.90
C PHE A 12 -21.48 39.12 24.89
N LEU A 13 -21.63 37.93 25.46
CA LEU A 13 -22.33 36.75 24.95
C LEU A 13 -23.78 36.79 25.47
N ILE A 14 -24.80 36.78 24.60
CA ILE A 14 -26.14 36.29 24.94
C ILE A 14 -26.25 34.91 24.29
N VAL A 15 -26.18 33.88 25.12
CA VAL A 15 -26.42 32.48 24.76
C VAL A 15 -27.90 32.20 24.88
N ILE A 16 -28.53 31.80 23.78
CA ILE A 16 -29.73 30.96 23.82
C ILE A 16 -29.27 29.55 23.41
N LEU A 17 -29.26 28.65 24.41
CA LEU A 17 -29.06 27.22 24.25
C LEU A 17 -30.25 26.63 23.50
N PHE A 18 -30.01 26.06 22.33
CA PHE A 18 -30.80 24.93 21.83
C PHE A 18 -29.85 23.87 21.26
N ASN A 19 -29.95 22.66 21.80
CA ASN A 19 -29.32 21.46 21.26
C ASN A 19 -29.88 21.17 19.87
N CYS A 20 -29.04 21.22 18.85
CA CYS A 20 -29.26 20.50 17.59
C CYS A 20 -27.90 20.18 16.95
N THR A 21 -27.71 18.90 16.65
CA THR A 21 -26.61 18.27 15.90
C THR A 21 -26.56 18.83 14.49
N ILE A 22 -25.46 19.44 14.04
CA ILE A 22 -25.40 19.88 12.66
C ILE A 22 -23.96 19.97 12.08
N SER A 23 -23.63 19.06 11.16
CA SER A 23 -22.43 18.98 10.29
C SER A 23 -22.18 20.27 9.48
N PRO A 24 -20.96 20.68 9.09
CA PRO A 24 -20.63 21.98 8.46
C PRO A 24 -21.47 22.41 7.24
N LEU A 25 -22.20 21.49 6.59
CA LEU A 25 -23.36 21.79 5.72
C LEU A 25 -24.50 22.58 6.42
N SER A 26 -24.38 22.82 7.73
CA SER A 26 -25.43 23.30 8.62
C SER A 26 -25.31 24.76 9.02
N ILE A 27 -24.08 25.28 9.05
CA ILE A 27 -23.82 26.64 9.50
C ILE A 27 -24.50 27.62 8.53
N PHE A 28 -24.83 27.17 7.31
CA PHE A 28 -25.61 27.93 6.32
C PHE A 28 -27.07 27.53 6.15
N ASN A 29 -27.52 26.33 6.56
CA ASN A 29 -28.96 26.03 6.55
C ASN A 29 -29.74 26.79 7.64
N ASP A 30 -29.05 27.25 8.70
CA ASP A 30 -29.65 28.05 9.78
C ASP A 30 -29.66 29.57 9.53
N PHE A 31 -29.06 30.06 8.45
CA PHE A 31 -29.30 31.41 7.93
C PHE A 31 -30.30 31.34 6.75
N ASN A 32 -31.59 31.33 7.09
CA ASN A 32 -32.76 31.56 6.23
C ASN A 32 -33.53 30.37 5.61
N ARG A 33 -33.61 29.21 6.28
CA ARG A 33 -34.74 28.28 6.02
C ARG A 33 -35.98 28.51 6.91
N SER A 34 -36.08 29.66 7.57
CA SER A 34 -37.24 30.02 8.39
C SER A 34 -37.84 31.39 8.03
N ASN A 35 -39.01 31.31 7.37
CA ASN A 35 -40.14 32.23 7.49
C ASN A 35 -39.92 33.71 7.14
N PHE A 36 -39.85 34.04 5.85
CA PHE A 36 -40.58 35.23 5.40
C PHE A 36 -42.04 34.80 5.20
N PRO A 37 -42.99 35.34 5.97
CA PRO A 37 -44.39 34.99 5.76
C PRO A 37 -44.82 35.54 4.39
N ASP A 38 -45.22 34.66 3.46
CA ASP A 38 -45.90 34.98 2.19
C ASP A 38 -47.13 35.93 2.35
N SER A 39 -47.53 36.27 3.57
CA SER A 39 -48.73 37.02 3.91
C SER A 39 -48.59 38.55 3.98
N SER A 40 -47.49 39.16 3.54
CA SER A 40 -47.27 40.62 3.61
C SER A 40 -47.23 41.37 2.28
N TYR A 41 -47.21 40.69 1.13
CA TYR A 41 -47.14 41.34 -0.18
C TYR A 41 -48.52 41.73 -0.73
N ILE A 42 -48.54 42.78 -1.55
CA ILE A 42 -49.73 43.26 -2.28
C ILE A 42 -49.64 42.75 -3.72
N GLU A 43 -50.60 41.92 -4.14
CA GLU A 43 -50.71 41.46 -5.53
C GLU A 43 -50.73 42.65 -6.50
N HIS A 44 -49.85 42.61 -7.50
CA HIS A 44 -49.72 43.68 -8.49
C HIS A 44 -49.52 43.10 -9.90
N ALA A 45 -50.09 43.78 -10.89
CA ALA A 45 -49.83 43.47 -12.31
C ALA A 45 -48.37 43.84 -12.67
N PRO A 46 -47.83 43.40 -13.82
CA PRO A 46 -46.55 43.89 -14.30
C PRO A 46 -46.46 45.41 -14.33
N ILE A 47 -45.28 45.94 -14.00
CA ILE A 47 -44.99 47.38 -13.96
C ILE A 47 -44.07 47.71 -15.13
N GLU A 48 -44.49 48.66 -15.96
CA GLU A 48 -43.65 49.24 -17.01
C GLU A 48 -43.58 50.76 -16.78
N VAL A 49 -42.36 51.29 -16.82
CA VAL A 49 -42.06 52.71 -16.66
C VAL A 49 -41.13 53.10 -17.79
N SER A 50 -41.61 53.95 -18.69
CA SER A 50 -40.87 54.35 -19.90
C SER A 50 -40.23 55.73 -19.83
N ASN A 51 -40.41 56.45 -18.71
CA ASN A 51 -39.86 57.79 -18.48
C ASN A 51 -40.09 58.27 -17.04
N ASP A 52 -39.48 59.42 -16.69
CA ASP A 52 -39.55 60.05 -15.37
C ASP A 52 -40.97 60.43 -14.87
N ALA A 53 -41.93 60.60 -15.78
CA ALA A 53 -43.32 60.93 -15.42
C ALA A 53 -44.10 59.66 -15.02
N GLU A 54 -43.80 58.53 -15.63
CA GLU A 54 -44.42 57.24 -15.34
C GLU A 54 -43.93 56.63 -14.02
N LEU A 55 -42.71 56.97 -13.58
CA LEU A 55 -42.22 56.60 -12.25
C LEU A 55 -43.19 57.04 -11.13
N ALA A 56 -43.79 58.23 -11.26
CA ALA A 56 -44.76 58.73 -10.28
C ALA A 56 -46.03 57.88 -10.23
N ILE A 57 -46.43 57.33 -11.37
CA ILE A 57 -47.63 56.50 -11.49
C ILE A 57 -47.35 55.12 -10.89
N ALA A 58 -46.21 54.51 -11.23
CA ALA A 58 -45.77 53.23 -10.69
C ALA A 58 -45.60 53.26 -9.16
N ALA A 59 -45.22 54.41 -8.61
CA ALA A 59 -45.12 54.65 -7.17
C ALA A 59 -46.42 55.16 -6.51
N ASN A 60 -47.58 54.97 -7.13
CA ASN A 60 -48.89 55.42 -6.61
C ASN A 60 -48.97 56.90 -6.22
N GLY A 61 -48.21 57.76 -6.89
CA GLY A 61 -48.26 59.21 -6.76
C GLY A 61 -47.45 59.82 -5.61
N GLY A 62 -46.54 59.08 -4.97
CA GLY A 62 -45.71 59.57 -3.85
C GLY A 62 -44.21 59.28 -3.95
N GLY A 63 -43.42 60.04 -3.20
CA GLY A 63 -41.95 59.96 -3.10
C GLY A 63 -41.45 59.84 -1.65
N THR A 64 -40.17 59.44 -1.56
CA THR A 64 -39.12 59.57 -0.50
C THR A 64 -38.11 58.41 -0.58
N GLY A 65 -38.04 57.74 -1.73
CA GLY A 65 -36.92 56.90 -2.14
C GLY A 65 -35.80 57.82 -2.59
N ASP A 66 -35.04 58.40 -1.67
CA ASP A 66 -34.65 59.80 -1.85
C ASP A 66 -33.21 60.14 -2.29
N ILE A 67 -33.06 61.07 -3.25
CA ILE A 67 -32.04 62.14 -3.18
C ILE A 67 -32.62 63.57 -3.29
N ASN A 68 -33.94 63.74 -3.06
CA ASN A 68 -34.63 64.71 -2.18
C ASN A 68 -36.14 64.92 -2.54
N ASP A 69 -36.73 64.12 -3.45
CA ASP A 69 -37.97 63.33 -3.16
C ASP A 69 -38.28 62.13 -4.15
N PRO A 70 -37.32 61.29 -4.63
CA PRO A 70 -37.66 60.26 -5.64
C PRO A 70 -38.49 59.05 -5.19
N TYR A 71 -38.88 58.23 -6.18
CA TYR A 71 -40.02 57.29 -6.10
C TYR A 71 -39.67 55.92 -5.48
N ILE A 72 -40.67 55.24 -4.89
CA ILE A 72 -40.53 53.89 -4.33
C ILE A 72 -41.59 52.96 -4.92
N ILE A 73 -41.16 51.79 -5.39
CA ILE A 73 -41.99 50.65 -5.76
C ILE A 73 -41.73 49.59 -4.68
N GLU A 74 -42.70 49.29 -3.82
CA GLU A 74 -42.46 48.42 -2.65
C GLU A 74 -43.61 47.47 -2.31
N ASN A 75 -43.27 46.37 -1.62
CA ASN A 75 -44.21 45.41 -1.05
C ASN A 75 -45.13 44.72 -2.07
N TYR A 76 -44.75 44.67 -3.35
CA TYR A 76 -45.57 44.02 -4.38
C TYR A 76 -45.24 42.54 -4.57
N ASN A 77 -46.28 41.73 -4.80
CA ASN A 77 -46.16 40.39 -5.40
C ASN A 77 -46.52 40.47 -6.87
N ILE A 78 -45.56 40.19 -7.75
CA ILE A 78 -45.77 40.12 -9.20
C ILE A 78 -45.46 38.68 -9.64
N THR A 79 -46.50 37.85 -9.65
CA THR A 79 -46.44 36.46 -10.12
C THR A 79 -47.05 36.37 -11.52
N ILE A 80 -46.21 36.09 -12.52
CA ILE A 80 -46.60 36.00 -13.93
C ILE A 80 -45.97 34.77 -14.59
N THR A 81 -46.38 34.45 -15.83
CA THR A 81 -45.84 33.30 -16.58
C THR A 81 -45.18 33.68 -17.90
N THR A 82 -45.28 34.94 -18.31
CA THR A 82 -44.74 35.48 -19.57
C THR A 82 -44.51 36.99 -19.44
N GLY A 83 -43.46 37.52 -20.08
CA GLY A 83 -43.15 38.95 -20.09
C GLY A 83 -42.38 39.42 -18.85
N ASN A 84 -42.00 40.70 -18.83
CA ASN A 84 -41.22 41.30 -17.75
C ASN A 84 -42.11 41.64 -16.56
N ALA A 85 -41.63 41.42 -15.33
CA ALA A 85 -42.41 41.78 -14.12
C ALA A 85 -42.28 43.26 -13.77
N ILE A 86 -41.05 43.79 -13.70
CA ILE A 86 -40.80 45.22 -13.56
C ILE A 86 -39.81 45.67 -14.63
N TYR A 87 -40.24 46.55 -15.53
CA TYR A 87 -39.39 47.12 -16.57
C TYR A 87 -39.35 48.64 -16.41
N VAL A 88 -38.16 49.18 -16.14
CA VAL A 88 -37.94 50.63 -16.06
C VAL A 88 -36.92 51.03 -17.12
N HIS A 89 -37.26 52.01 -17.93
CA HIS A 89 -36.36 52.52 -18.94
C HIS A 89 -36.48 54.04 -19.17
N ASP A 90 -35.40 54.63 -19.66
CA ASP A 90 -35.29 56.05 -20.01
C ASP A 90 -35.63 57.00 -18.84
N THR A 91 -35.13 56.68 -17.64
CA THR A 91 -35.35 57.47 -16.42
C THR A 91 -34.06 58.08 -15.88
N THR A 92 -34.14 59.33 -15.43
CA THR A 92 -33.01 60.07 -14.81
C THR A 92 -33.24 60.40 -13.34
N LYS A 93 -34.49 60.33 -12.89
CA LYS A 93 -34.83 60.49 -11.47
C LYS A 93 -34.46 59.23 -10.71
N HIS A 94 -33.96 59.42 -9.50
CA HIS A 94 -33.70 58.29 -8.61
C HIS A 94 -35.00 57.53 -8.31
N PHE A 95 -34.89 56.25 -7.98
CA PHE A 95 -36.00 55.46 -7.46
C PHE A 95 -35.48 54.21 -6.76
N ARG A 96 -36.34 53.58 -5.96
CA ARG A 96 -36.05 52.28 -5.34
C ARG A 96 -37.14 51.27 -5.67
N ILE A 97 -36.73 50.03 -5.92
CA ILE A 97 -37.58 48.84 -5.87
C ILE A 97 -37.19 48.11 -4.59
N GLU A 98 -38.12 47.97 -3.65
CA GLU A 98 -37.83 47.51 -2.28
C GLU A 98 -38.84 46.48 -1.77
N ASP A 99 -38.38 45.41 -1.12
CA ASP A 99 -39.25 44.43 -0.47
C ASP A 99 -40.33 43.87 -1.44
N CYS A 100 -39.97 43.54 -2.68
CA CYS A 100 -40.88 42.94 -3.67
C CYS A 100 -40.65 41.43 -3.83
N LEU A 101 -41.71 40.69 -4.14
CA LEU A 101 -41.71 39.30 -4.57
C LEU A 101 -42.02 39.22 -6.07
N VAL A 102 -41.12 38.60 -6.84
CA VAL A 102 -41.28 38.40 -8.29
C VAL A 102 -41.13 36.92 -8.62
N VAL A 103 -42.13 36.34 -9.28
CA VAL A 103 -42.18 34.90 -9.56
C VAL A 103 -42.58 34.62 -11.02
N GLY A 104 -41.85 33.75 -11.70
CA GLY A 104 -42.25 33.16 -12.98
C GLY A 104 -42.11 34.08 -14.21
N ALA A 105 -41.54 35.27 -14.05
CA ALA A 105 -41.37 36.25 -15.13
C ALA A 105 -40.41 35.78 -16.22
N GLU A 106 -40.48 36.40 -17.39
CA GLU A 106 -39.39 36.29 -18.37
C GLU A 106 -38.15 36.98 -17.84
N GLN A 107 -38.23 38.29 -17.64
CA GLN A 107 -37.26 39.07 -16.87
C GLN A 107 -37.91 39.50 -15.56
N GLY A 108 -37.22 39.34 -14.43
CA GLY A 108 -37.76 39.79 -13.14
C GLY A 108 -37.80 41.32 -13.06
N ILE A 109 -36.62 41.94 -12.93
CA ILE A 109 -36.44 43.39 -12.93
C ILE A 109 -35.47 43.75 -14.06
N LEU A 110 -35.93 44.57 -15.01
CA LEU A 110 -35.14 45.04 -16.14
C LEU A 110 -34.98 46.55 -16.08
N PHE A 111 -33.74 47.02 -16.08
CA PHE A 111 -33.37 48.43 -16.28
C PHE A 111 -32.69 48.62 -17.64
N HIS A 112 -33.14 49.61 -18.39
CA HIS A 112 -32.50 50.03 -19.64
C HIS A 112 -32.39 51.55 -19.69
N ASN A 113 -31.18 52.10 -19.81
CA ASN A 113 -30.96 53.55 -19.82
C ASN A 113 -31.52 54.25 -18.56
N VAL A 114 -31.14 53.72 -17.39
CA VAL A 114 -31.58 54.19 -16.07
C VAL A 114 -30.41 54.80 -15.30
N VAL A 115 -30.68 55.85 -14.51
CA VAL A 115 -29.69 56.47 -13.61
C VAL A 115 -30.23 56.57 -12.18
N ASN A 116 -29.38 56.35 -11.17
CA ASN A 116 -29.67 56.49 -9.74
C ASN A 116 -30.76 55.54 -9.21
N ALA A 117 -30.68 54.25 -9.51
CA ALA A 117 -31.68 53.28 -9.05
C ALA A 117 -31.17 52.38 -7.93
N THR A 118 -32.07 51.92 -7.05
CA THR A 118 -31.76 50.88 -6.06
C THR A 118 -32.73 49.71 -6.18
N ILE A 119 -32.22 48.48 -6.22
CA ILE A 119 -33.00 47.25 -6.05
C ILE A 119 -32.59 46.63 -4.72
N LYS A 120 -33.54 46.53 -3.78
CA LYS A 120 -33.26 46.16 -2.40
C LYS A 120 -34.25 45.16 -1.83
N ASN A 121 -33.76 44.19 -1.05
CA ASN A 121 -34.60 43.25 -0.30
C ASN A 121 -35.66 42.50 -1.14
N CYS A 122 -35.45 42.38 -2.46
CA CYS A 122 -36.38 41.69 -3.33
C CYS A 122 -36.08 40.19 -3.33
N THR A 123 -37.13 39.39 -3.41
CA THR A 123 -37.04 37.93 -3.63
C THR A 123 -37.53 37.65 -5.05
N ILE A 124 -36.65 37.13 -5.91
CA ILE A 124 -36.94 36.92 -7.32
C ILE A 124 -36.58 35.47 -7.67
N HIS A 125 -37.57 34.69 -8.11
CA HIS A 125 -37.35 33.28 -8.42
C HIS A 125 -38.21 32.74 -9.54
N ASP A 126 -37.79 31.59 -10.06
CA ASP A 126 -38.44 30.89 -11.16
C ASP A 126 -38.59 31.74 -12.44
N CYS A 127 -37.78 32.79 -12.61
CA CYS A 127 -37.74 33.55 -13.86
C CYS A 127 -37.09 32.70 -14.97
N ILE A 128 -37.67 32.72 -16.17
CA ILE A 128 -37.15 31.91 -17.29
C ILE A 128 -35.91 32.53 -17.94
N ALA A 129 -35.71 33.85 -17.84
CA ALA A 129 -34.48 34.54 -18.23
C ALA A 129 -33.84 35.25 -17.00
N GLN A 130 -33.28 36.46 -17.14
CA GLN A 130 -32.59 37.12 -16.02
C GLN A 130 -33.56 37.53 -14.91
N SER A 131 -33.18 37.31 -13.65
CA SER A 131 -33.89 37.83 -12.48
C SER A 131 -33.73 39.34 -12.39
N ILE A 132 -32.52 39.81 -12.63
CA ILE A 132 -32.19 41.24 -12.68
C ILE A 132 -31.31 41.47 -13.92
N ARG A 133 -31.70 42.39 -14.78
CA ARG A 133 -30.90 42.85 -15.91
C ARG A 133 -30.74 44.36 -15.85
N ILE A 134 -29.51 44.83 -15.92
CA ILE A 134 -29.15 46.24 -15.94
C ILE A 134 -28.38 46.50 -17.22
N ASP A 135 -28.98 47.26 -18.14
CA ASP A 135 -28.39 47.58 -19.43
C ASP A 135 -28.26 49.10 -19.59
N SER A 136 -27.10 49.54 -20.08
CA SER A 136 -26.84 50.93 -20.45
C SER A 136 -27.18 51.93 -19.33
N SER A 137 -26.94 51.56 -18.08
CA SER A 137 -27.39 52.28 -16.88
C SER A 137 -26.22 52.73 -16.02
N SER A 138 -26.45 53.65 -15.09
CA SER A 138 -25.41 54.13 -14.17
C SER A 138 -25.93 54.39 -12.76
N ASP A 139 -25.01 54.35 -11.79
CA ASP A 139 -25.31 54.64 -10.38
C ASP A 139 -26.46 53.74 -9.85
N VAL A 140 -26.35 52.43 -10.10
CA VAL A 140 -27.34 51.44 -9.66
C VAL A 140 -26.79 50.60 -8.52
N LEU A 141 -27.58 50.50 -7.44
CA LEU A 141 -27.28 49.65 -6.30
C LEU A 141 -28.21 48.44 -6.25
N VAL A 142 -27.63 47.23 -6.33
CA VAL A 142 -28.34 45.97 -6.13
C VAL A 142 -27.93 45.39 -4.79
N ILE A 143 -28.79 45.45 -3.77
CA ILE A 143 -28.44 45.12 -2.39
C ILE A 143 -29.41 44.19 -1.67
N ASN A 144 -28.89 43.17 -0.98
CA ASN A 144 -29.67 42.32 -0.08
C ASN A 144 -30.87 41.64 -0.76
N ASN A 145 -30.75 41.30 -2.04
CA ASN A 145 -31.76 40.57 -2.79
C ASN A 145 -31.47 39.06 -2.73
N THR A 146 -32.53 38.25 -2.84
CA THR A 146 -32.42 36.79 -2.92
C THR A 146 -32.89 36.30 -4.29
N LEU A 147 -31.99 35.70 -5.08
CA LEU A 147 -32.24 35.25 -6.45
C LEU A 147 -32.01 33.73 -6.54
N TYR A 148 -33.05 32.95 -6.81
CA TYR A 148 -32.92 31.49 -6.89
C TYR A 148 -33.83 30.82 -7.91
N HIS A 149 -33.45 29.63 -8.38
CA HIS A 149 -34.19 28.86 -9.41
C HIS A 149 -34.44 29.63 -10.72
N ASN A 150 -33.71 30.72 -10.98
CA ASN A 150 -33.88 31.53 -12.17
C ASN A 150 -33.01 31.05 -13.35
N ALA A 151 -33.14 31.77 -14.47
CA ALA A 151 -32.37 31.59 -15.69
C ALA A 151 -32.56 30.20 -16.31
N LEU A 152 -33.81 29.77 -16.46
CA LEU A 152 -34.13 28.44 -17.02
C LEU A 152 -33.78 28.30 -18.52
N ALA A 153 -33.47 29.39 -19.21
CA ALA A 153 -33.06 29.40 -20.61
C ALA A 153 -31.53 29.31 -20.79
N ASN A 154 -31.09 28.67 -21.88
CA ASN A 154 -29.67 28.58 -22.23
C ASN A 154 -29.05 29.96 -22.49
N GLY A 155 -27.85 30.22 -21.95
CA GLY A 155 -27.11 31.47 -22.19
C GLY A 155 -27.64 32.67 -21.42
N VAL A 156 -28.21 32.44 -20.24
CA VAL A 156 -28.81 33.47 -19.39
C VAL A 156 -28.19 33.40 -18.01
N SER A 157 -27.77 34.55 -17.47
CA SER A 157 -27.36 34.72 -16.07
C SER A 157 -28.55 35.04 -15.16
N ALA A 158 -28.43 34.82 -13.85
CA ALA A 158 -29.45 35.27 -12.91
C ALA A 158 -29.44 36.80 -12.77
N LEU A 159 -28.24 37.39 -12.69
CA LEU A 159 -28.00 38.83 -12.68
C LEU A 159 -27.10 39.19 -13.86
N LEU A 160 -27.58 40.05 -14.77
CA LEU A 160 -26.80 40.58 -15.90
C LEU A 160 -26.60 42.08 -15.75
N VAL A 161 -25.37 42.55 -15.90
CA VAL A 161 -25.04 43.96 -16.11
C VAL A 161 -24.31 44.10 -17.44
N GLU A 162 -24.78 44.98 -18.31
CA GLU A 162 -24.14 45.22 -19.60
C GLU A 162 -24.15 46.68 -20.02
N ASN A 163 -23.15 47.08 -20.82
CA ASN A 163 -23.01 48.43 -21.40
C ASN A 163 -23.06 49.57 -20.37
N SER A 164 -22.73 49.28 -19.11
CA SER A 164 -22.93 50.18 -17.96
C SER A 164 -21.57 50.64 -17.43
N TYR A 165 -21.15 51.85 -17.81
CA TYR A 165 -19.77 52.31 -17.61
C TYR A 165 -19.52 53.07 -16.30
N GLN A 166 -20.55 53.23 -15.45
CA GLN A 166 -20.46 54.03 -14.23
C GLN A 166 -21.24 53.39 -13.07
N ASN A 167 -20.51 53.03 -12.01
CA ASN A 167 -21.00 52.79 -10.64
C ASN A 167 -22.21 51.85 -10.53
N ILE A 168 -22.08 50.58 -10.93
CA ILE A 168 -22.99 49.52 -10.51
C ILE A 168 -22.36 48.79 -9.33
N THR A 169 -23.10 48.72 -8.23
CA THR A 169 -22.67 48.00 -7.02
C THR A 169 -23.64 46.87 -6.74
N ILE A 170 -23.12 45.65 -6.73
CA ILE A 170 -23.86 44.44 -6.37
C ILE A 170 -23.35 43.99 -5.01
N GLN A 171 -24.15 44.14 -3.95
CA GLN A 171 -23.68 43.82 -2.61
C GLN A 171 -24.65 43.07 -1.71
N LYS A 172 -24.14 42.15 -0.88
CA LYS A 172 -24.94 41.42 0.13
C LYS A 172 -26.12 40.62 -0.44
N ASN A 173 -26.09 40.30 -1.74
CA ASN A 173 -27.13 39.49 -2.36
C ASN A 173 -26.84 38.01 -2.13
N ILE A 174 -27.90 37.21 -2.10
CA ILE A 174 -27.85 35.75 -1.99
C ILE A 174 -28.35 35.17 -3.32
N LEU A 175 -27.50 34.46 -4.05
CA LEU A 175 -27.81 33.88 -5.34
C LEU A 175 -27.51 32.39 -5.35
N TYR A 176 -28.55 31.55 -5.48
CA TYR A 176 -28.37 30.10 -5.38
C TYR A 176 -29.31 29.26 -6.25
N GLU A 177 -28.89 28.04 -6.57
CA GLU A 177 -29.68 27.07 -7.36
C GLU A 177 -30.24 27.66 -8.67
N ASN A 178 -29.55 28.65 -9.25
CA ASN A 178 -29.91 29.20 -10.56
C ASN A 178 -29.41 28.27 -11.66
N LYS A 179 -30.25 28.07 -12.68
CA LYS A 179 -30.11 26.97 -13.66
C LYS A 179 -29.64 27.43 -15.03
N GLY A 180 -29.19 28.67 -15.13
CA GLY A 180 -28.64 29.24 -16.36
C GLY A 180 -27.37 28.54 -16.79
N ASN A 181 -27.23 28.30 -18.09
CA ASN A 181 -25.98 27.79 -18.67
C ASN A 181 -24.92 28.90 -18.85
N ASP A 182 -25.11 30.07 -18.23
CA ASP A 182 -24.17 31.18 -18.20
C ASP A 182 -23.91 31.53 -16.72
N ALA A 183 -22.90 32.34 -16.42
CA ALA A 183 -22.53 32.67 -15.04
C ALA A 183 -23.71 33.23 -14.23
N CYS A 184 -23.74 32.97 -12.92
CA CYS A 184 -24.82 33.44 -12.06
C CYS A 184 -24.90 34.97 -12.02
N ILE A 185 -23.76 35.64 -11.80
CA ILE A 185 -23.58 37.07 -12.02
C ILE A 185 -22.70 37.26 -13.25
N LYS A 186 -23.22 37.96 -14.27
CA LYS A 186 -22.46 38.31 -15.46
C LYS A 186 -22.39 39.82 -15.62
N ILE A 187 -21.19 40.34 -15.80
CA ILE A 187 -20.95 41.75 -16.14
C ILE A 187 -20.15 41.82 -17.45
N ARG A 188 -20.65 42.60 -18.42
CA ARG A 188 -19.99 42.74 -19.72
C ARG A 188 -19.95 44.18 -20.20
N ASP A 189 -18.87 44.60 -20.84
CA ASP A 189 -18.77 45.93 -21.47
C ASP A 189 -19.06 47.07 -20.46
N CYS A 190 -18.53 46.95 -19.25
CA CYS A 190 -18.75 47.87 -18.12
C CYS A 190 -17.42 48.41 -17.58
N ALA A 191 -17.41 49.44 -16.73
CA ALA A 191 -16.19 49.90 -16.06
C ALA A 191 -16.51 50.40 -14.65
N ASN A 192 -15.54 50.35 -13.72
CA ASN A 192 -15.73 50.80 -12.33
C ASN A 192 -16.88 50.11 -11.61
N GLN A 193 -16.85 48.77 -11.60
CA GLN A 193 -17.89 47.93 -11.00
C GLN A 193 -17.45 47.31 -9.68
N SER A 194 -18.41 47.09 -8.78
CA SER A 194 -18.15 46.54 -7.45
C SER A 194 -19.09 45.38 -7.12
N ILE A 195 -18.52 44.20 -6.83
CA ILE A 195 -19.23 43.01 -6.37
C ILE A 195 -18.76 42.72 -4.94
N ILE A 196 -19.60 42.96 -3.95
CA ILE A 196 -19.17 43.05 -2.55
C ILE A 196 -20.03 42.20 -1.60
N ASN A 197 -19.42 41.32 -0.82
CA ASN A 197 -20.09 40.55 0.25
C ASN A 197 -21.32 39.76 -0.20
N ASN A 198 -21.35 39.25 -1.43
CA ASN A 198 -22.45 38.41 -1.93
C ASN A 198 -22.19 36.94 -1.56
N SER A 199 -23.25 36.16 -1.41
CA SER A 199 -23.21 34.71 -1.26
C SER A 199 -23.75 34.06 -2.53
N ILE A 200 -22.89 33.39 -3.29
CA ILE A 200 -23.16 32.85 -4.62
C ILE A 200 -22.84 31.36 -4.60
N TYR A 201 -23.87 30.51 -4.53
CA TYR A 201 -23.62 29.08 -4.31
C TYR A 201 -24.60 28.14 -5.00
N ASP A 202 -24.18 26.89 -5.22
CA ASP A 202 -24.99 25.83 -5.83
C ASP A 202 -25.61 26.24 -7.19
N ASN A 203 -24.94 27.11 -7.96
CA ASN A 203 -25.41 27.52 -9.29
C ASN A 203 -24.87 26.61 -10.39
N TYR A 204 -25.64 26.48 -11.48
CA TYR A 204 -25.35 25.53 -12.53
C TYR A 204 -24.08 25.83 -13.34
N ASN A 205 -23.66 27.09 -13.48
CA ASN A 205 -22.43 27.46 -14.17
C ASN A 205 -21.57 28.34 -13.24
N ASP A 206 -20.66 29.16 -13.78
CA ASP A 206 -19.76 30.01 -12.99
C ASP A 206 -20.48 30.87 -11.95
N GLY A 207 -19.81 31.16 -10.84
CA GLY A 207 -20.36 32.08 -9.84
C GLY A 207 -20.45 33.51 -10.39
N ILE A 208 -19.33 34.03 -10.87
CA ILE A 208 -19.18 35.39 -11.43
C ILE A 208 -18.43 35.31 -12.75
N GLU A 209 -18.90 35.99 -13.79
CA GLU A 209 -18.17 36.20 -15.05
C GLU A 209 -18.05 37.70 -15.36
N LEU A 210 -16.85 38.12 -15.75
CA LEU A 210 -16.54 39.49 -16.18
C LEU A 210 -15.90 39.50 -17.57
N GLY A 211 -16.49 40.25 -18.52
CA GLY A 211 -15.97 40.39 -19.89
C GLY A 211 -15.87 41.83 -20.35
N ALA A 212 -14.71 42.23 -20.89
CA ALA A 212 -14.45 43.62 -21.31
C ALA A 212 -14.76 44.65 -20.21
N CYS A 213 -14.34 44.35 -18.97
CA CYS A 213 -14.65 45.15 -17.78
C CYS A 213 -13.40 45.70 -17.09
N PRO A 214 -12.89 46.90 -17.40
CA PRO A 214 -11.77 47.48 -16.64
C PRO A 214 -12.16 48.00 -15.26
N ASP A 215 -11.16 48.06 -14.38
CA ASP A 215 -11.21 48.75 -13.09
C ASP A 215 -12.33 48.22 -12.16
N PHE A 216 -12.31 46.92 -11.82
CA PHE A 216 -13.36 46.31 -10.99
C PHE A 216 -12.85 45.83 -9.63
N LEU A 217 -13.77 45.79 -8.66
CA LEU A 217 -13.55 45.30 -7.30
C LEU A 217 -14.46 44.11 -7.01
N ILE A 218 -13.86 42.97 -6.67
CA ILE A 218 -14.57 41.82 -6.10
C ILE A 218 -14.07 41.65 -4.67
N TYR A 219 -14.92 41.94 -3.69
CA TYR A 219 -14.52 42.00 -2.29
C TYR A 219 -15.43 41.20 -1.37
N GLY A 220 -14.88 40.35 -0.51
CA GLY A 220 -15.65 39.76 0.60
C GLY A 220 -16.71 38.74 0.18
N ASN A 221 -16.72 38.27 -1.08
CA ASN A 221 -17.76 37.37 -1.58
C ASN A 221 -17.50 35.93 -1.15
N TYR A 222 -18.58 35.19 -0.90
CA TYR A 222 -18.57 33.75 -0.67
C TYR A 222 -19.11 33.04 -1.91
N ILE A 223 -18.25 32.30 -2.60
CA ILE A 223 -18.53 31.70 -3.91
C ILE A 223 -18.25 30.20 -3.82
N CYS A 224 -19.31 29.39 -3.76
CA CYS A 224 -19.18 28.00 -3.37
C CYS A 224 -20.05 27.01 -4.16
N ASN A 225 -19.55 25.79 -4.42
CA ASN A 225 -20.32 24.72 -5.05
C ASN A 225 -20.97 25.09 -6.40
N ASN A 226 -20.44 26.08 -7.12
CA ASN A 226 -20.88 26.35 -8.48
C ASN A 226 -20.29 25.25 -9.38
N THR A 227 -21.06 24.73 -10.34
CA THR A 227 -20.61 23.48 -11.01
C THR A 227 -19.43 23.68 -11.97
N TYR A 228 -19.08 24.92 -12.29
CA TYR A 228 -17.90 25.29 -13.08
C TYR A 228 -16.93 26.13 -12.24
N THR A 229 -16.52 27.31 -12.70
CA THR A 229 -15.50 28.15 -12.08
C THR A 229 -16.14 29.09 -11.04
N GLY A 230 -15.42 29.39 -9.96
CA GLY A 230 -15.89 30.39 -8.99
C GLY A 230 -16.03 31.78 -9.63
N ILE A 231 -14.94 32.28 -10.23
CA ILE A 231 -14.88 33.57 -10.92
C ILE A 231 -14.17 33.42 -12.28
N ASP A 232 -14.83 33.70 -13.39
CA ASP A 232 -14.22 33.87 -14.71
C ASP A 232 -13.95 35.36 -14.99
N ILE A 233 -12.69 35.71 -15.25
CA ILE A 233 -12.28 37.04 -15.67
C ILE A 233 -11.71 36.95 -17.07
N GLN A 234 -12.52 37.32 -18.05
CA GLN A 234 -12.15 37.24 -19.45
C GLN A 234 -11.20 38.38 -19.87
N THR A 235 -10.56 38.17 -21.03
CA THR A 235 -9.71 39.15 -21.69
C THR A 235 -10.36 40.55 -21.80
N ALA A 236 -9.53 41.58 -21.95
CA ALA A 236 -9.94 42.99 -22.02
C ALA A 236 -10.61 43.56 -20.74
N SER A 237 -10.37 42.93 -19.57
CA SER A 237 -10.86 43.40 -18.26
C SER A 237 -9.72 43.81 -17.30
N PRO A 238 -8.84 44.78 -17.67
CA PRO A 238 -7.63 45.06 -16.89
C PRO A 238 -7.90 45.78 -15.56
N ASN A 239 -6.88 45.85 -14.69
CA ASN A 239 -6.88 46.62 -13.43
C ASN A 239 -7.91 46.13 -12.41
N TYR A 240 -7.93 44.83 -12.16
CA TYR A 240 -8.84 44.24 -11.19
C TYR A 240 -8.27 44.15 -9.78
N ASN A 241 -9.16 44.19 -8.79
CA ASN A 241 -8.84 43.91 -7.40
C ASN A 241 -9.78 42.85 -6.84
N LEU A 242 -9.23 41.67 -6.54
CA LEU A 242 -9.91 40.57 -5.87
C LEU A 242 -9.34 40.45 -4.47
N SER A 243 -10.15 40.72 -3.45
CA SER A 243 -9.68 40.58 -2.07
C SER A 243 -10.74 40.12 -1.08
N TYR A 244 -10.33 39.39 -0.04
CA TYR A 244 -11.22 38.87 1.01
C TYR A 244 -12.33 37.95 0.51
N ASN A 245 -12.18 37.36 -0.68
CA ASN A 245 -13.15 36.40 -1.19
C ASN A 245 -12.84 34.99 -0.70
N ALA A 246 -13.90 34.23 -0.44
CA ALA A 246 -13.88 32.81 -0.15
C ALA A 246 -14.40 32.05 -1.37
N ILE A 247 -13.51 31.34 -2.07
CA ILE A 247 -13.79 30.68 -3.34
C ILE A 247 -13.54 29.18 -3.18
N VAL A 248 -14.62 28.41 -3.04
CA VAL A 248 -14.58 27.12 -2.34
C VAL A 248 -15.39 26.05 -3.07
N HIS A 249 -14.88 24.83 -3.23
CA HIS A 249 -15.67 23.70 -3.74
C HIS A 249 -16.30 23.92 -5.13
N ASN A 250 -15.74 24.79 -5.97
CA ASN A 250 -16.25 24.96 -7.33
C ASN A 250 -15.81 23.77 -8.21
N GLY A 251 -16.66 23.38 -9.15
CA GLY A 251 -16.53 22.16 -9.95
C GLY A 251 -15.41 22.19 -10.98
N GLN A 252 -14.79 23.35 -11.23
CA GLN A 252 -13.58 23.51 -12.02
C GLN A 252 -12.56 24.35 -11.27
N LEU A 253 -12.36 25.60 -11.68
CA LEU A 253 -11.33 26.49 -11.14
C LEU A 253 -11.89 27.35 -10.00
N GLY A 254 -11.01 27.83 -9.12
CA GLY A 254 -11.37 28.96 -8.26
C GLY A 254 -11.55 30.23 -9.08
N ILE A 255 -10.51 30.62 -9.82
CA ILE A 255 -10.51 31.72 -10.78
C ILE A 255 -9.97 31.25 -12.13
N GLU A 256 -10.72 31.54 -13.21
CA GLU A 256 -10.20 31.55 -14.57
C GLU A 256 -9.74 32.97 -14.90
N LEU A 257 -8.46 33.14 -15.24
CA LEU A 257 -7.81 34.44 -15.32
C LEU A 257 -7.29 34.73 -16.73
N GLY A 258 -8.11 35.39 -17.55
CA GLY A 258 -7.75 35.89 -18.87
C GLY A 258 -7.39 37.38 -18.95
N ALA A 259 -7.51 38.13 -17.85
CA ALA A 259 -7.25 39.58 -17.82
C ALA A 259 -5.87 39.98 -17.30
N GLU A 260 -5.48 41.23 -17.58
CA GLU A 260 -4.15 41.76 -17.28
C GLU A 260 -4.13 42.76 -16.10
N ASN A 261 -2.95 42.96 -15.51
CA ASN A 261 -2.65 44.04 -14.56
C ASN A 261 -3.55 44.06 -13.30
N GLY A 262 -3.75 42.92 -12.64
CA GLY A 262 -4.61 42.85 -11.47
C GLY A 262 -3.94 42.41 -10.18
N THR A 263 -4.66 42.55 -9.08
CA THR A 263 -4.23 42.14 -7.74
C THR A 263 -5.23 41.15 -7.15
N ILE A 264 -4.74 39.99 -6.72
CA ILE A 264 -5.49 38.95 -6.03
C ILE A 264 -4.84 38.81 -4.65
N ALA A 265 -5.48 39.31 -3.60
CA ALA A 265 -4.88 39.32 -2.29
C ALA A 265 -5.86 39.06 -1.15
N ASN A 266 -5.42 38.35 -0.10
CA ASN A 266 -6.25 38.02 1.06
C ASN A 266 -7.50 37.21 0.69
N ASN A 267 -7.44 36.35 -0.33
CA ASN A 267 -8.53 35.44 -0.66
C ASN A 267 -8.22 34.04 -0.10
N THR A 268 -9.27 33.25 0.13
CA THR A 268 -9.14 31.83 0.48
C THR A 268 -9.70 30.97 -0.65
N PHE A 269 -8.85 30.12 -1.20
CA PHE A 269 -9.17 29.11 -2.20
C PHE A 269 -9.14 27.75 -1.53
N TYR A 270 -10.28 27.05 -1.49
CA TYR A 270 -10.38 25.77 -0.80
C TYR A 270 -11.07 24.71 -1.64
N ASN A 271 -10.38 23.61 -1.94
CA ASN A 271 -10.99 22.41 -2.53
C ASN A 271 -11.81 22.70 -3.80
N ASN A 272 -11.30 23.59 -4.65
CA ASN A 272 -11.76 23.68 -6.04
C ASN A 272 -11.19 22.48 -6.81
N THR A 273 -12.00 21.92 -7.71
CA THR A 273 -11.72 20.62 -8.35
C THR A 273 -10.39 20.61 -9.11
N ASN A 274 -10.14 21.68 -9.88
CA ASN A 274 -8.88 21.96 -10.57
C ASN A 274 -8.13 23.07 -9.82
N TYR A 275 -7.29 23.84 -10.50
CA TYR A 275 -6.51 24.91 -9.90
C TYR A 275 -7.35 25.95 -9.13
N ALA A 276 -6.77 26.50 -8.07
CA ALA A 276 -7.27 27.69 -7.41
C ALA A 276 -7.35 28.86 -8.39
N ILE A 277 -6.31 29.00 -9.22
CA ILE A 277 -6.21 30.04 -10.26
C ILE A 277 -5.57 29.39 -11.49
N ALA A 278 -6.18 29.54 -12.67
CA ALA A 278 -5.56 29.19 -13.93
C ALA A 278 -5.94 30.17 -15.06
N GLY A 279 -5.04 30.39 -16.01
CA GLY A 279 -5.35 31.17 -17.22
C GLY A 279 -4.14 31.86 -17.84
N ASP A 280 -4.39 32.55 -18.95
CA ASP A 280 -3.38 33.20 -19.80
C ASP A 280 -3.23 34.71 -19.53
N GLY A 281 -3.90 35.26 -18.51
CA GLY A 281 -3.75 36.64 -18.07
C GLY A 281 -2.30 36.99 -17.69
N GLN A 282 -1.96 38.29 -17.67
CA GLN A 282 -0.57 38.76 -17.52
C GLN A 282 -0.44 39.91 -16.51
N ASN A 283 0.77 40.13 -16.00
CA ASN A 283 1.17 41.19 -15.09
C ASN A 283 0.33 41.26 -13.79
N PHE A 284 0.02 40.12 -13.18
CA PHE A 284 -0.79 40.09 -11.95
C PHE A 284 0.03 39.84 -10.68
N ASN A 285 -0.52 40.29 -9.55
CA ASN A 285 0.06 40.11 -8.22
C ASN A 285 -0.82 39.20 -7.36
N ILE A 286 -0.24 38.12 -6.83
CA ILE A 286 -0.90 37.14 -5.95
C ILE A 286 -0.19 37.16 -4.60
N THR A 287 -0.84 37.73 -3.57
CA THR A 287 -0.21 37.90 -2.25
C THR A 287 -1.16 37.67 -1.08
N PHE A 288 -0.68 37.12 0.04
CA PHE A 288 -1.48 36.94 1.27
C PHE A 288 -2.75 36.08 1.07
N ASN A 289 -2.78 35.21 0.06
CA ASN A 289 -3.91 34.30 -0.15
C ASN A 289 -3.67 32.97 0.57
N ASN A 290 -4.75 32.26 0.89
CA ASN A 290 -4.73 30.90 1.38
C ASN A 290 -5.04 29.93 0.24
N PHE A 291 -4.09 29.08 -0.14
CA PHE A 291 -4.26 28.00 -1.10
C PHE A 291 -4.33 26.67 -0.38
N VAL A 292 -5.55 26.15 -0.25
CA VAL A 292 -5.83 24.96 0.54
C VAL A 292 -6.45 23.90 -0.35
N GLU A 293 -5.75 22.79 -0.55
CA GLU A 293 -6.34 21.61 -1.17
C GLU A 293 -6.98 21.92 -2.54
N ASN A 294 -6.39 22.75 -3.39
CA ASN A 294 -6.91 22.91 -4.76
C ASN A 294 -6.22 21.92 -5.70
N ASN A 295 -6.81 21.70 -6.88
CA ASN A 295 -6.28 20.84 -7.92
C ASN A 295 -6.24 19.37 -7.48
N HIS A 296 -7.43 18.82 -7.23
CA HIS A 296 -7.63 17.44 -6.78
C HIS A 296 -7.97 16.45 -7.89
N GLU A 297 -8.01 16.86 -9.16
CA GLU A 297 -8.14 15.89 -10.24
C GLU A 297 -6.90 14.98 -10.27
N GLN A 298 -7.19 13.70 -9.97
CA GLN A 298 -6.48 12.44 -10.23
C GLN A 298 -5.09 12.59 -10.87
N TYR A 299 -4.11 11.82 -10.38
CA TYR A 299 -2.86 11.39 -11.05
C TYR A 299 -1.53 11.79 -10.41
N HIS A 300 -1.50 12.50 -9.28
CA HIS A 300 -0.23 12.79 -8.64
C HIS A 300 -0.19 12.40 -7.15
N VAL A 301 0.85 11.64 -6.80
CA VAL A 301 1.26 11.37 -5.43
C VAL A 301 1.79 12.70 -4.89
N GLY A 302 0.95 13.45 -4.19
CA GLY A 302 1.20 14.84 -3.78
C GLY A 302 0.24 15.81 -4.47
N PHE A 303 -0.06 16.93 -3.82
CA PHE A 303 -0.81 18.01 -4.46
C PHE A 303 0.00 18.50 -5.67
N GLY A 304 -0.62 18.48 -6.86
CA GLY A 304 -0.09 19.22 -7.99
C GLY A 304 -0.08 20.71 -7.68
N ASP A 305 0.62 21.51 -8.50
CA ASP A 305 0.63 22.97 -8.36
C ASP A 305 -0.81 23.48 -8.17
N GLN A 306 -1.08 24.25 -7.11
CA GLN A 306 -2.43 24.77 -6.85
C GLN A 306 -2.80 25.92 -7.79
N VAL A 307 -1.83 26.48 -8.51
CA VAL A 307 -1.99 27.57 -9.48
C VAL A 307 -1.27 27.20 -10.78
N ALA A 308 -1.89 27.50 -11.91
CA ALA A 308 -1.30 27.35 -13.24
C ALA A 308 -1.27 28.68 -14.00
N THR A 309 -0.11 29.11 -14.46
CA THR A 309 0.01 30.35 -15.25
C THR A 309 1.22 30.30 -16.19
N GLN A 310 1.14 31.11 -17.24
CA GLN A 310 2.24 31.37 -18.19
C GLN A 310 2.80 32.80 -18.07
N ASP A 311 2.31 33.59 -17.12
CA ASP A 311 2.74 34.98 -16.90
C ASP A 311 4.14 35.05 -16.29
N ILE A 312 5.11 35.49 -17.09
CA ILE A 312 6.51 35.63 -16.66
C ILE A 312 6.75 36.85 -15.77
N GLU A 313 5.80 37.77 -15.71
CA GLU A 313 5.86 38.99 -14.89
C GLU A 313 5.00 38.86 -13.62
N ALA A 314 4.33 37.72 -13.42
CA ALA A 314 3.52 37.46 -12.23
C ALA A 314 4.36 37.51 -10.95
N ILE A 315 3.81 38.15 -9.91
CA ILE A 315 4.43 38.21 -8.59
C ILE A 315 3.64 37.36 -7.61
N PHE A 316 4.31 36.35 -7.04
CA PHE A 316 3.80 35.51 -5.95
C PHE A 316 4.62 35.78 -4.69
N LYS A 317 3.99 36.30 -3.63
CA LYS A 317 4.66 36.56 -2.34
C LYS A 317 3.71 36.41 -1.17
N HIS A 318 4.19 35.88 -0.05
CA HIS A 318 3.45 35.86 1.20
C HIS A 318 2.13 35.09 1.14
N ASN A 319 1.99 34.11 0.25
CA ASN A 319 0.81 33.25 0.26
C ASN A 319 1.03 32.05 1.20
N PHE A 320 -0.07 31.52 1.72
CA PHE A 320 -0.07 30.27 2.45
C PHE A 320 -0.39 29.12 1.48
N TRP A 321 0.42 28.07 1.52
CA TRP A 321 0.28 26.88 0.67
C TRP A 321 0.16 25.66 1.56
N PHE A 322 -1.00 25.01 1.55
CA PHE A 322 -1.28 23.91 2.47
C PHE A 322 -0.28 22.74 2.37
N ASP A 323 0.29 22.55 1.19
CA ASP A 323 1.26 21.51 0.85
C ASP A 323 2.72 21.89 1.14
N LEU A 324 2.98 23.11 1.63
CA LEU A 324 4.30 23.57 2.05
C LEU A 324 4.20 24.49 3.28
N VAL A 325 4.30 23.87 4.47
CA VAL A 325 4.23 24.57 5.77
C VAL A 325 5.49 24.40 6.62
N GLU A 326 6.46 23.61 6.16
CA GLU A 326 7.73 23.32 6.82
C GLU A 326 8.85 23.15 5.76
N PRO A 327 10.13 23.37 6.13
CA PRO A 327 10.62 23.79 7.44
C PRO A 327 10.57 25.30 7.65
N ASP A 328 10.39 25.74 8.90
CA ASP A 328 10.59 27.12 9.38
C ASP A 328 11.59 27.07 10.54
N THR A 329 12.88 27.18 10.21
CA THR A 329 13.98 26.95 11.15
C THR A 329 14.20 28.14 12.07
N ASP A 330 13.89 29.36 11.64
CA ASP A 330 14.07 30.57 12.43
C ASP A 330 12.79 31.06 13.16
N GLU A 331 11.69 30.33 12.98
CA GLU A 331 10.38 30.54 13.62
C GLU A 331 9.81 31.94 13.31
N ASP A 332 10.08 32.47 12.10
CA ASP A 332 9.60 33.79 11.69
C ASP A 332 8.22 33.76 11.01
N GLY A 333 7.65 32.57 10.81
CA GLY A 333 6.36 32.34 10.18
C GLY A 333 6.40 32.27 8.65
N ILE A 334 7.61 32.25 8.06
CA ILE A 334 7.88 32.05 6.65
C ILE A 334 8.61 30.71 6.49
N VAL A 335 8.18 29.90 5.52
CA VAL A 335 8.85 28.63 5.21
C VAL A 335 10.19 28.93 4.55
N ASP A 336 11.25 28.25 5.00
CA ASP A 336 12.64 28.44 4.53
C ASP A 336 12.86 28.04 3.06
N THR A 337 11.89 27.38 2.44
CA THR A 337 11.92 26.92 1.06
C THR A 337 10.86 27.64 0.24
N ASN A 338 11.25 28.07 -0.96
CA ASN A 338 10.31 28.70 -1.90
C ASN A 338 9.24 27.71 -2.36
N TYR A 339 8.00 28.16 -2.49
CA TYR A 339 6.93 27.37 -3.10
C TYR A 339 7.08 27.40 -4.62
N LYS A 340 7.16 26.23 -5.26
CA LYS A 340 7.25 26.13 -6.72
C LYS A 340 5.87 26.27 -7.34
N ILE A 341 5.76 27.05 -8.41
CA ILE A 341 4.52 27.25 -9.17
C ILE A 341 4.78 26.91 -10.64
N GLY A 342 3.95 26.06 -11.21
CA GLY A 342 4.00 25.67 -12.62
C GLY A 342 4.96 24.51 -12.93
N SER A 343 4.55 23.70 -13.91
CA SER A 343 5.28 22.52 -14.37
C SER A 343 6.25 22.81 -15.53
N GLU A 344 5.90 23.73 -16.44
CA GLU A 344 6.68 24.04 -17.66
C GLU A 344 7.61 25.26 -17.50
N ILE A 345 7.15 26.31 -16.79
CA ILE A 345 7.95 27.48 -16.40
C ILE A 345 7.90 27.55 -14.89
N VAL A 346 9.08 27.59 -14.25
CA VAL A 346 9.19 27.50 -12.79
C VAL A 346 9.16 28.90 -12.19
N PHE A 347 8.03 29.28 -11.62
CA PHE A 347 7.89 30.46 -10.78
C PHE A 347 7.97 30.08 -9.31
N PHE A 348 8.17 31.08 -8.45
CA PHE A 348 8.26 30.85 -7.01
C PHE A 348 7.46 31.88 -6.22
N ASP A 349 6.76 31.41 -5.20
CA ASP A 349 6.52 32.24 -4.02
C ASP A 349 7.82 32.27 -3.21
N GLU A 350 8.42 33.45 -3.07
CA GLU A 350 9.69 33.65 -2.35
C GLU A 350 9.51 33.67 -0.83
N PHE A 351 8.28 33.89 -0.34
CA PHE A 351 8.00 34.04 1.08
C PHE A 351 6.72 33.29 1.49
N PRO A 352 6.62 31.97 1.24
CA PRO A 352 5.46 31.18 1.64
C PRO A 352 5.28 31.21 3.17
N HIS A 353 4.04 31.34 3.65
CA HIS A 353 3.74 31.37 5.08
C HIS A 353 3.48 29.97 5.65
N THR A 354 3.87 29.75 6.91
CA THR A 354 3.64 28.50 7.65
C THR A 354 2.19 28.33 8.12
N ASP A 355 1.49 29.44 8.34
CA ASP A 355 0.12 29.49 8.85
C ASP A 355 -0.83 30.19 7.88
N PRO A 356 -2.11 29.79 7.84
CA PRO A 356 -3.12 30.45 7.02
C PRO A 356 -3.39 31.88 7.51
N HIS A 357 -3.64 32.79 6.58
CA HIS A 357 -4.01 34.17 6.84
C HIS A 357 -5.43 34.29 7.41
N ASP A 358 -5.66 35.28 8.29
CA ASP A 358 -6.95 35.63 8.94
C ASP A 358 -8.01 36.20 7.95
N CYS A 359 -8.01 35.75 6.70
CA CYS A 359 -8.92 36.18 5.65
C CYS A 359 -9.99 35.14 5.29
N CYS A 360 -9.99 33.96 5.92
CA CYS A 360 -11.01 32.94 5.73
C CYS A 360 -12.23 33.19 6.65
N PRO A 361 -13.45 33.36 6.10
CA PRO A 361 -14.65 33.58 6.92
C PRO A 361 -15.29 32.29 7.43
N PHE A 362 -14.75 31.11 7.11
CA PHE A 362 -15.34 29.82 7.44
C PHE A 362 -14.32 28.85 8.05
N SER A 363 -14.85 27.90 8.81
CA SER A 363 -14.07 26.81 9.39
C SER A 363 -13.66 25.82 8.30
N PHE A 364 -12.39 25.42 8.23
CA PHE A 364 -11.96 24.18 7.54
C PHE A 364 -10.98 23.38 8.42
N ILE A 365 -10.95 22.05 8.23
CA ILE A 365 -9.82 21.19 8.65
C ILE A 365 -9.15 20.68 7.40
N THR A 366 -7.83 20.72 7.37
CA THR A 366 -7.08 20.16 6.26
C THR A 366 -6.84 18.65 6.41
N LYS A 367 -6.75 17.95 5.29
CA LYS A 367 -6.53 16.51 5.24
C LYS A 367 -5.16 16.16 5.83
N PRO A 368 -5.03 15.14 6.68
CA PRO A 368 -3.74 14.64 7.13
C PRO A 368 -3.03 13.91 5.97
N LEU A 369 -2.01 14.53 5.39
CA LEU A 369 -1.28 13.95 4.25
C LEU A 369 -0.25 12.94 4.73
N LEU A 370 -0.15 11.80 4.06
CA LEU A 370 0.87 10.80 4.37
C LEU A 370 2.29 11.34 4.15
N ILE A 371 3.17 11.08 5.11
CA ILE A 371 4.61 11.30 4.98
C ILE A 371 5.18 10.07 4.29
N THR A 372 5.44 10.16 2.98
CA THR A 372 6.06 9.05 2.25
C THR A 372 7.57 9.09 2.47
N THR A 373 8.10 8.24 3.36
CA THR A 373 9.52 7.88 3.31
C THR A 373 9.81 7.10 2.01
N GLU A 374 11.03 7.16 1.49
CA GLU A 374 11.52 6.70 0.16
C GLU A 374 11.24 5.22 -0.24
N LEU A 375 10.33 4.50 0.41
CA LEU A 375 9.90 3.12 0.09
C LEU A 375 8.65 3.05 -0.80
N TRP A 376 8.20 4.18 -1.33
CA TRP A 376 6.99 4.33 -2.13
C TRP A 376 7.42 4.86 -3.52
N PRO A 377 7.66 4.05 -4.60
CA PRO A 377 7.20 2.66 -4.87
C PRO A 377 8.29 1.68 -5.40
N PRO A 378 8.02 0.36 -5.47
CA PRO A 378 8.49 -0.50 -6.55
C PRO A 378 7.38 -0.78 -7.59
N LEU A 379 7.78 -1.26 -8.77
CA LEU A 379 7.04 -1.38 -10.04
C LEU A 379 5.64 -2.07 -10.04
N TYR A 380 5.08 -2.52 -8.90
CA TYR A 380 3.87 -3.35 -8.82
C TYR A 380 2.88 -2.98 -7.69
N GLY A 381 2.73 -1.69 -7.36
CA GLY A 381 1.75 -1.24 -6.37
C GLY A 381 2.17 -1.46 -4.91
N PHE A 382 1.35 -0.98 -3.97
CA PHE A 382 1.63 -0.97 -2.54
C PHE A 382 1.35 -2.32 -1.90
N THR A 383 2.28 -3.28 -2.06
CA THR A 383 2.19 -4.55 -1.34
C THR A 383 2.75 -4.41 0.07
N VAL A 384 1.96 -4.73 1.08
CA VAL A 384 2.32 -4.65 2.50
C VAL A 384 2.15 -6.01 3.18
N LYS A 385 2.98 -6.26 4.19
CA LYS A 385 2.90 -7.46 5.04
C LYS A 385 3.37 -7.17 6.46
N GLY A 386 2.74 -7.79 7.44
CA GLY A 386 3.07 -7.59 8.85
C GLY A 386 2.76 -6.18 9.39
N GLU A 387 3.65 -5.63 10.21
CA GLU A 387 3.46 -4.32 10.83
C GLU A 387 3.97 -3.20 9.92
N GLN A 388 3.09 -2.25 9.61
CA GLN A 388 3.39 -1.09 8.76
C GLN A 388 3.24 0.19 9.57
N LEU A 389 4.29 1.01 9.63
CA LEU A 389 4.23 2.35 10.22
C LEU A 389 3.65 3.33 9.20
N ILE A 390 2.51 3.89 9.52
CA ILE A 390 1.85 4.93 8.72
C ILE A 390 2.04 6.26 9.45
N GLU A 391 2.61 7.25 8.75
CA GLU A 391 2.88 8.59 9.29
C GLU A 391 2.20 9.64 8.43
N TRP A 392 1.76 10.74 9.04
CA TRP A 392 1.10 11.85 8.34
C TRP A 392 1.47 13.21 8.93
N ASN A 393 1.32 14.26 8.14
CA ASN A 393 1.50 15.64 8.59
C ASN A 393 0.37 16.08 9.53
N SER A 394 0.67 17.05 10.40
CA SER A 394 -0.37 17.71 11.17
C SER A 394 -1.39 18.36 10.23
N SER A 395 -2.65 18.24 10.61
CA SER A 395 -3.75 18.98 10.00
C SER A 395 -3.80 20.35 10.64
N LEU A 396 -4.39 21.29 9.91
CA LEU A 396 -4.67 22.63 10.40
C LEU A 396 -6.16 22.76 10.63
N ASP A 397 -6.52 23.41 11.73
CA ASP A 397 -7.87 23.86 12.01
C ASP A 397 -7.84 25.38 11.99
N PHE A 398 -8.66 26.00 11.14
CA PHE A 398 -8.65 27.46 10.97
C PHE A 398 -8.98 28.21 12.28
N PHE A 399 -9.78 27.62 13.17
CA PHE A 399 -10.09 28.20 14.49
C PHE A 399 -9.12 27.75 15.60
N SER A 400 -8.01 27.12 15.22
CA SER A 400 -6.96 26.63 16.12
C SER A 400 -7.49 25.74 17.25
N ARG A 401 -8.53 24.95 16.97
CA ARG A 401 -9.02 23.94 17.92
C ARG A 401 -8.09 22.72 17.91
N ASP A 402 -8.13 21.98 19.02
CA ASP A 402 -7.39 20.72 19.13
C ASP A 402 -7.85 19.73 18.05
N ILE A 403 -6.90 19.04 17.42
CA ILE A 403 -7.15 18.03 16.40
C ILE A 403 -6.74 16.66 16.95
N THR A 404 -7.58 15.66 16.68
CA THR A 404 -7.31 14.25 16.93
C THR A 404 -7.44 13.46 15.63
N TYR A 405 -6.80 12.30 15.57
CA TYR A 405 -6.72 11.46 14.40
C TYR A 405 -7.38 10.13 14.61
N SER A 406 -7.84 9.52 13.54
CA SER A 406 -8.49 8.22 13.59
C SER A 406 -8.13 7.45 12.32
N PHE A 407 -7.92 6.15 12.44
CA PHE A 407 -7.45 5.32 11.35
C PHE A 407 -8.46 4.21 11.03
N TRP A 408 -8.79 4.09 9.75
CA TRP A 408 -9.62 3.02 9.22
C TRP A 408 -8.91 2.35 8.06
N TYR A 409 -9.28 1.11 7.83
CA TYR A 409 -8.99 0.41 6.59
C TYR A 409 -10.27 -0.14 5.97
N SER A 410 -10.21 -0.43 4.69
CA SER A 410 -11.23 -1.11 3.90
C SER A 410 -10.56 -2.27 3.19
N ASP A 411 -11.25 -3.41 3.06
CA ASP A 411 -10.83 -4.60 2.32
C ASP A 411 -11.56 -4.73 0.95
N ASN A 412 -12.43 -3.76 0.63
CA ASN A 412 -13.31 -3.77 -0.53
C ASN A 412 -13.33 -2.42 -1.28
N ALA A 413 -12.14 -1.87 -1.56
CA ALA A 413 -11.96 -0.64 -2.34
C ALA A 413 -12.73 0.58 -1.80
N GLY A 414 -13.00 0.61 -0.49
CA GLY A 414 -13.66 1.73 0.19
C GLY A 414 -15.19 1.65 0.24
N GLU A 415 -15.82 0.55 -0.18
CA GLU A 415 -17.28 0.36 -0.02
C GLU A 415 -17.68 0.32 1.46
N THR A 416 -16.89 -0.36 2.29
CA THR A 416 -17.06 -0.38 3.75
C THR A 416 -15.74 -0.12 4.48
N TRP A 417 -15.84 0.46 5.67
CA TRP A 417 -14.68 0.89 6.46
C TRP A 417 -14.69 0.26 7.85
N ILE A 418 -13.56 -0.33 8.23
CA ILE A 418 -13.30 -0.92 9.54
C ILE A 418 -12.38 0.03 10.29
N ARG A 419 -12.80 0.43 11.49
CA ARG A 419 -12.02 1.33 12.35
C ARG A 419 -11.00 0.53 13.15
N ASP A 420 -9.73 0.88 13.03
CA ASP A 420 -8.65 0.25 13.77
C ASP A 420 -8.28 1.03 15.03
N SER A 421 -8.22 2.37 14.92
CA SER A 421 -7.92 3.28 16.03
C SER A 421 -8.71 4.59 15.94
N ASP A 422 -8.89 5.27 17.06
CA ASP A 422 -9.76 6.44 17.18
C ASP A 422 -9.17 7.48 18.16
N TYR A 423 -9.48 8.76 17.91
CA TYR A 423 -9.08 9.93 18.72
C TYR A 423 -7.61 9.98 19.19
N MET A 424 -6.66 9.63 18.32
CA MET A 424 -5.22 9.68 18.57
C MET A 424 -4.69 11.12 18.51
N ALA A 425 -3.78 11.48 19.40
CA ALA A 425 -3.02 12.72 19.29
C ALA A 425 -1.70 12.55 18.51
N SER A 426 -1.33 11.30 18.18
CA SER A 426 -0.12 11.00 17.40
C SER A 426 -0.33 11.28 15.91
N LEU A 427 0.76 11.64 15.25
CA LEU A 427 0.86 11.79 13.79
C LEU A 427 1.29 10.51 13.08
N SER A 428 1.11 9.37 13.76
CA SER A 428 1.46 8.05 13.24
C SER A 428 0.64 6.94 13.88
N HIS A 429 0.53 5.82 13.17
CA HIS A 429 -0.14 4.60 13.58
C HIS A 429 0.55 3.36 13.00
N VAL A 430 0.63 2.28 13.79
CA VAL A 430 1.16 0.99 13.32
C VAL A 430 -0.01 0.11 12.88
N TRP A 431 -0.16 -0.07 11.58
CA TRP A 431 -1.16 -0.94 10.99
C TRP A 431 -0.64 -2.37 10.90
N ASN A 432 -1.24 -3.30 11.64
CA ASN A 432 -0.82 -4.71 11.66
C ASN A 432 -1.68 -5.55 10.72
N THR A 433 -1.10 -6.01 9.61
CA THR A 433 -1.82 -6.78 8.59
C THR A 433 -1.79 -8.28 8.83
N ASN A 434 -1.03 -8.81 9.82
CA ASN A 434 -0.86 -10.25 10.01
C ASN A 434 -2.16 -11.01 10.27
N SER A 435 -3.18 -10.34 10.81
CA SER A 435 -4.49 -10.93 11.09
C SER A 435 -5.53 -10.66 10.00
N LEU A 436 -5.16 -9.95 8.94
CA LEU A 436 -6.05 -9.62 7.83
C LEU A 436 -5.95 -10.70 6.75
N ASP A 437 -7.06 -10.93 6.06
CA ASP A 437 -7.08 -11.81 4.90
C ASP A 437 -6.29 -11.17 3.74
N ASP A 438 -5.57 -11.98 2.97
CA ASP A 438 -4.84 -11.48 1.81
C ASP A 438 -5.83 -10.95 0.75
N GLY A 439 -5.50 -9.81 0.14
CA GLY A 439 -6.40 -9.16 -0.81
C GLY A 439 -5.77 -8.01 -1.58
N LEU A 440 -6.34 -7.71 -2.74
CA LEU A 440 -5.82 -6.73 -3.71
C LEU A 440 -6.43 -5.33 -3.58
N ASN A 441 -7.50 -5.18 -2.80
CA ASN A 441 -8.37 -4.01 -2.82
C ASN A 441 -8.41 -3.25 -1.50
N TYR A 442 -7.32 -3.28 -0.73
CA TYR A 442 -7.30 -2.58 0.55
C TYR A 442 -7.19 -1.07 0.34
N ARG A 443 -7.82 -0.29 1.21
CA ARG A 443 -7.62 1.16 1.29
C ARG A 443 -7.49 1.59 2.74
N ILE A 444 -6.79 2.68 2.98
CA ILE A 444 -6.73 3.30 4.30
C ILE A 444 -7.37 4.67 4.28
N ARG A 445 -7.91 5.07 5.42
CA ARG A 445 -8.46 6.39 5.69
C ARG A 445 -7.92 6.91 6.99
N ILE A 446 -7.45 8.15 6.96
CA ILE A 446 -7.04 8.89 8.14
C ILE A 446 -7.96 10.09 8.26
N ARG A 447 -8.67 10.20 9.38
CA ARG A 447 -9.53 11.35 9.66
C ARG A 447 -8.83 12.27 10.64
N ALA A 448 -8.74 13.54 10.30
CA ALA A 448 -8.48 14.61 11.24
C ALA A 448 -9.81 15.12 11.80
N ASN A 449 -9.97 15.15 13.11
CA ASN A 449 -11.17 15.53 13.83
C ASN A 449 -10.86 16.67 14.79
N SER A 450 -11.56 17.80 14.67
CA SER A 450 -11.57 18.82 15.72
C SER A 450 -12.76 18.65 16.67
N THR A 451 -13.92 18.30 16.11
CA THR A 451 -15.15 17.95 16.85
C THR A 451 -15.86 16.83 16.09
N GLU A 452 -16.87 16.18 16.67
CA GLU A 452 -17.59 15.06 16.00
C GLU A 452 -18.13 15.46 14.62
N ASP A 453 -18.58 16.71 14.48
CA ASP A 453 -19.17 17.24 13.25
C ASP A 453 -18.13 17.91 12.34
N PHE A 454 -16.89 18.12 12.79
CA PHE A 454 -15.89 18.88 12.06
C PHE A 454 -14.63 18.05 11.83
N TYR A 455 -14.51 17.50 10.63
CA TYR A 455 -13.46 16.57 10.25
C TYR A 455 -13.05 16.70 8.79
N SER A 456 -11.86 16.19 8.48
CA SER A 456 -11.39 16.02 7.11
C SER A 456 -10.75 14.64 6.94
N ASP A 457 -11.10 13.95 5.86
CA ASP A 457 -10.64 12.60 5.56
C ASP A 457 -9.57 12.62 4.46
N PHE A 458 -8.41 12.04 4.77
CA PHE A 458 -7.51 11.51 3.77
C PHE A 458 -7.91 10.06 3.46
N VAL A 459 -7.98 9.69 2.18
CA VAL A 459 -8.25 8.33 1.72
C VAL A 459 -7.26 7.99 0.62
N THR A 460 -6.67 6.78 0.65
CA THR A 460 -5.81 6.35 -0.45
C THR A 460 -6.60 6.19 -1.74
N GLU A 461 -6.13 6.82 -2.81
CA GLU A 461 -6.75 6.73 -4.14
C GLU A 461 -6.49 5.38 -4.83
N TYR A 462 -5.37 4.75 -4.48
CA TYR A 462 -4.96 3.45 -5.00
C TYR A 462 -5.27 2.33 -4.02
N ASP A 463 -5.47 1.16 -4.59
CA ASP A 463 -5.62 -0.06 -3.81
C ASP A 463 -4.25 -0.53 -3.30
N ILE A 464 -4.23 -0.94 -2.04
CA ILE A 464 -3.12 -1.54 -1.31
C ILE A 464 -3.31 -3.06 -1.39
N ILE A 465 -2.23 -3.77 -1.63
CA ILE A 465 -2.21 -5.22 -1.63
C ILE A 465 -1.74 -5.68 -0.26
N VAL A 466 -2.56 -6.44 0.45
CA VAL A 466 -2.15 -7.11 1.69
C VAL A 466 -1.81 -8.55 1.32
N HIS A 467 -0.55 -8.95 1.55
CA HIS A 467 -0.04 -10.26 1.17
C HIS A 467 0.83 -10.86 2.29
N ASN A 468 0.21 -11.60 3.19
CA ASN A 468 0.83 -12.15 4.38
C ASN A 468 1.19 -13.64 4.26
N TYR A 469 0.56 -14.39 3.35
CA TYR A 469 0.66 -15.83 3.34
C TYR A 469 0.98 -16.45 1.97
N LEU A 470 2.11 -17.15 1.91
CA LEU A 470 2.48 -18.03 0.81
C LEU A 470 2.49 -19.50 1.30
N PRO A 471 1.76 -20.43 0.66
CA PRO A 471 1.83 -21.86 0.99
C PRO A 471 3.25 -22.42 0.83
N SER A 472 3.67 -23.33 1.71
CA SER A 472 4.97 -24.02 1.56
C SER A 472 4.92 -25.08 0.44
N PRO A 473 5.96 -25.19 -0.40
CA PRO A 473 6.07 -26.25 -1.40
C PRO A 473 6.03 -27.63 -0.73
N GLN A 474 5.43 -28.64 -1.36
CA GLN A 474 5.43 -30.02 -0.83
C GLN A 474 6.43 -30.87 -1.60
N LEU A 475 7.51 -31.29 -0.95
CA LEU A 475 8.54 -32.15 -1.56
C LEU A 475 7.96 -33.53 -1.90
N ILE A 476 8.11 -33.94 -3.16
CA ILE A 476 7.69 -35.26 -3.68
C ILE A 476 8.89 -36.21 -3.67
N CYS A 477 10.06 -35.75 -4.11
CA CYS A 477 11.31 -36.49 -3.96
C CYS A 477 12.55 -35.56 -4.00
N PRO A 478 13.62 -35.87 -3.27
CA PRO A 478 13.68 -36.89 -2.21
C PRO A 478 12.86 -36.49 -0.98
N ILE A 479 12.35 -37.44 -0.21
CA ILE A 479 11.61 -37.19 1.04
C ILE A 479 12.37 -37.65 2.29
N GLY A 480 13.43 -38.43 2.14
CA GLY A 480 14.30 -38.89 3.21
C GLY A 480 14.49 -40.40 3.24
N GLY A 481 15.71 -40.84 3.61
CA GLY A 481 16.10 -42.25 3.68
C GLY A 481 16.54 -42.88 2.34
N GLU A 482 16.43 -42.16 1.23
CA GLU A 482 16.89 -42.63 -0.07
C GLU A 482 18.42 -42.66 -0.18
N VAL A 483 18.92 -43.40 -1.17
CA VAL A 483 20.30 -43.31 -1.63
C VAL A 483 20.26 -42.82 -3.08
N ILE A 484 20.69 -41.58 -3.30
CA ILE A 484 20.65 -40.93 -4.62
C ILE A 484 22.06 -40.87 -5.24
N TYR A 485 22.13 -40.87 -6.56
CA TYR A 485 23.39 -40.88 -7.32
C TYR A 485 23.18 -40.43 -8.77
N GLY A 486 24.21 -39.80 -9.36
CA GLY A 486 24.15 -39.31 -10.74
C GLY A 486 23.19 -38.14 -10.93
N GLU A 487 22.48 -38.13 -12.05
CA GLU A 487 21.38 -37.19 -12.29
C GLU A 487 20.14 -37.72 -11.57
N TYR A 488 19.64 -36.94 -10.61
CA TYR A 488 18.47 -37.25 -9.81
C TYR A 488 17.46 -36.11 -9.90
N LEU A 489 16.20 -36.45 -10.16
CA LEU A 489 15.13 -35.46 -10.20
C LEU A 489 14.75 -35.08 -8.78
N VAL A 490 14.84 -33.79 -8.46
CA VAL A 490 14.24 -33.19 -7.28
C VAL A 490 12.90 -32.61 -7.72
N ASP A 491 11.81 -33.04 -7.10
CA ASP A 491 10.44 -32.78 -7.53
C ASP A 491 9.59 -32.34 -6.33
N TRP A 492 8.73 -31.35 -6.53
CA TRP A 492 7.81 -30.83 -5.52
C TRP A 492 6.48 -30.39 -6.14
N GLU A 493 5.45 -30.22 -5.33
CA GLU A 493 4.17 -29.68 -5.81
C GLU A 493 4.29 -28.17 -6.09
N ASP A 494 3.69 -27.72 -7.19
CA ASP A 494 3.55 -26.30 -7.49
C ASP A 494 2.84 -25.56 -6.35
N VAL A 495 3.47 -24.50 -5.86
CA VAL A 495 2.88 -23.52 -4.96
C VAL A 495 2.04 -22.56 -5.78
N ILE A 496 0.75 -22.50 -5.47
CA ILE A 496 -0.17 -21.51 -6.01
C ILE A 496 -0.34 -20.42 -4.97
N ASP A 497 0.10 -19.22 -5.34
CA ASP A 497 -0.14 -18.02 -4.56
C ASP A 497 -1.65 -17.69 -4.51
N PRO A 498 -2.25 -17.42 -3.34
CA PRO A 498 -3.67 -17.11 -3.22
C PRO A 498 -4.13 -15.88 -4.02
N LEU A 499 -3.23 -14.91 -4.23
CA LEU A 499 -3.49 -13.69 -5.00
C LEU A 499 -3.09 -13.83 -6.48
N GLY A 500 -2.51 -14.97 -6.87
CA GLY A 500 -2.12 -15.28 -8.23
C GLY A 500 -0.77 -14.69 -8.65
N PHE A 501 0.08 -14.25 -7.70
CA PHE A 501 1.44 -13.86 -8.02
C PHE A 501 2.25 -15.04 -8.58
N PRO A 502 3.15 -14.80 -9.56
CA PRO A 502 4.02 -15.86 -10.07
C PRO A 502 5.02 -16.27 -8.98
N VAL A 503 5.13 -17.58 -8.73
CA VAL A 503 6.03 -18.13 -7.71
C VAL A 503 7.28 -18.69 -8.36
N ASN A 504 8.44 -18.25 -7.88
CA ASN A 504 9.74 -18.81 -8.21
C ASN A 504 10.27 -19.66 -7.06
N TYR A 505 11.25 -20.52 -7.34
CA TYR A 505 11.85 -21.41 -6.35
C TYR A 505 13.36 -21.29 -6.29
N THR A 506 13.91 -21.49 -5.09
CA THR A 506 15.34 -21.76 -4.89
C THR A 506 15.52 -23.12 -4.23
N VAL A 507 16.61 -23.81 -4.59
CA VAL A 507 16.94 -25.14 -4.08
C VAL A 507 18.24 -25.08 -3.30
N GLN A 508 18.18 -25.45 -2.03
CA GLN A 508 19.33 -25.52 -1.14
C GLN A 508 19.58 -26.95 -0.67
N ILE A 509 20.85 -27.28 -0.43
CA ILE A 509 21.31 -28.57 0.09
C ILE A 509 22.11 -28.38 1.36
N SER A 510 21.95 -29.31 2.30
CA SER A 510 22.77 -29.44 3.50
C SER A 510 23.40 -30.82 3.52
N TYR A 511 24.70 -30.90 3.85
CA TYR A 511 25.45 -32.16 3.96
C TYR A 511 25.71 -32.59 5.41
N ASP A 512 25.27 -31.78 6.37
CA ASP A 512 25.51 -31.91 7.80
C ASP A 512 24.21 -32.02 8.61
N GLY A 513 23.10 -32.38 7.96
CA GLY A 513 21.82 -32.62 8.63
C GLY A 513 21.08 -31.33 9.02
N GLY A 514 21.38 -30.21 8.35
CA GLY A 514 20.66 -28.94 8.45
C GLY A 514 21.43 -27.80 9.09
N ASP A 515 22.68 -28.03 9.53
CA ASP A 515 23.50 -27.02 10.20
C ASP A 515 24.02 -25.95 9.22
N GLN A 516 24.36 -26.33 7.99
CA GLN A 516 24.75 -25.42 6.90
C GLN A 516 23.96 -25.71 5.63
N TRP A 517 23.59 -24.64 4.91
CA TRP A 517 22.83 -24.69 3.67
C TRP A 517 23.60 -24.03 2.52
N LEU A 518 23.67 -24.71 1.39
CA LEU A 518 24.32 -24.25 0.16
C LEU A 518 23.29 -24.22 -0.96
N PHE A 519 23.30 -23.17 -1.79
CA PHE A 519 22.47 -23.15 -2.99
C PHE A 519 22.99 -24.16 -4.02
N ILE A 520 22.11 -25.05 -4.47
CA ILE A 520 22.42 -25.97 -5.57
C ILE A 520 22.42 -25.19 -6.89
N ASP A 521 21.44 -24.31 -7.06
CA ASP A 521 21.40 -23.31 -8.13
C ASP A 521 21.13 -21.94 -7.51
N TRP A 522 21.83 -20.93 -8.02
CA TRP A 522 21.66 -19.53 -7.62
C TRP A 522 20.58 -18.83 -8.45
N LYS A 523 20.11 -19.47 -9.53
CA LYS A 523 19.02 -18.96 -10.34
C LYS A 523 17.68 -19.40 -9.75
N GLU A 524 16.76 -18.45 -9.64
CA GLU A 524 15.35 -18.72 -9.38
C GLU A 524 14.73 -19.57 -10.52
N LEU A 525 14.10 -20.67 -10.13
CA LEU A 525 13.42 -21.61 -11.01
C LEU A 525 11.94 -21.26 -11.10
N SER A 526 11.37 -21.31 -12.30
CA SER A 526 9.92 -21.14 -12.53
C SER A 526 9.17 -22.46 -12.61
N GLU A 527 9.89 -23.58 -12.56
CA GLU A 527 9.35 -24.95 -12.67
C GLU A 527 9.50 -25.64 -11.32
N SER A 528 8.58 -26.56 -11.01
CA SER A 528 8.53 -27.35 -9.77
C SER A 528 9.42 -28.59 -9.78
N GLU A 529 10.36 -28.65 -10.73
CA GLU A 529 11.31 -29.73 -10.84
C GLU A 529 12.74 -29.20 -11.09
N PHE A 530 13.72 -29.92 -10.57
CA PHE A 530 15.12 -29.61 -10.76
C PHE A 530 15.94 -30.89 -10.94
N LEU A 531 16.65 -31.00 -12.07
CA LEU A 531 17.55 -32.13 -12.31
C LEU A 531 18.90 -31.91 -11.61
N PHE A 532 19.07 -32.56 -10.48
CA PHE A 532 20.28 -32.46 -9.66
C PHE A 532 21.37 -33.46 -10.10
N ASP A 533 22.51 -32.95 -10.56
CA ASP A 533 23.69 -33.77 -10.87
C ASP A 533 24.61 -33.89 -9.63
N THR A 534 24.45 -34.98 -8.89
CA THR A 534 25.19 -35.24 -7.64
C THR A 534 26.70 -35.34 -7.87
N LYS A 535 27.18 -35.55 -9.10
CA LYS A 535 28.62 -35.65 -9.41
C LYS A 535 29.29 -34.28 -9.51
N LYS A 536 28.53 -33.21 -9.75
CA LYS A 536 29.07 -31.85 -9.92
C LYS A 536 29.25 -31.11 -8.59
N GLN A 537 28.54 -31.52 -7.53
CA GLN A 537 28.35 -30.71 -6.31
C GLN A 537 28.95 -31.30 -5.01
N THR A 538 29.80 -32.34 -5.08
CA THR A 538 30.72 -32.91 -4.03
C THR A 538 30.34 -34.26 -3.35
N GLU A 539 31.14 -34.64 -2.35
CA GLU A 539 31.50 -35.99 -1.85
C GLU A 539 30.33 -36.82 -1.29
N ASN A 540 30.54 -38.15 -1.20
CA ASN A 540 29.55 -39.06 -0.62
C ASN A 540 29.20 -38.65 0.82
N SER A 541 27.91 -38.46 1.12
CA SER A 541 27.42 -38.14 2.46
C SER A 541 26.18 -38.98 2.79
N CYS A 542 25.99 -39.28 4.07
CA CYS A 542 24.82 -40.01 4.58
C CYS A 542 23.89 -39.13 5.43
N ASN A 543 24.14 -37.81 5.45
CA ASN A 543 23.45 -36.85 6.31
C ASN A 543 22.91 -35.65 5.50
N VAL A 544 22.31 -35.94 4.35
CA VAL A 544 21.91 -34.91 3.37
C VAL A 544 20.45 -34.50 3.56
N LEU A 545 20.15 -33.21 3.49
CA LEU A 545 18.81 -32.65 3.39
C LEU A 545 18.71 -31.71 2.18
N ILE A 546 17.52 -31.61 1.60
CA ILE A 546 17.20 -30.59 0.58
C ILE A 546 16.10 -29.67 1.14
N LYS A 547 16.21 -28.38 0.84
CA LYS A 547 15.20 -27.36 1.13
C LYS A 547 14.80 -26.68 -0.15
N ILE A 548 13.50 -26.57 -0.36
CA ILE A 548 12.88 -25.79 -1.43
C ILE A 548 12.25 -24.57 -0.79
N THR A 549 12.61 -23.38 -1.29
CA THR A 549 12.00 -22.12 -0.88
C THR A 549 11.24 -21.54 -2.07
N ALA A 550 9.93 -21.37 -1.91
CA ALA A 550 9.07 -20.62 -2.82
C ALA A 550 9.16 -19.13 -2.49
N ILE A 551 9.21 -18.28 -3.53
CA ILE A 551 9.43 -16.84 -3.43
C ILE A 551 8.52 -16.13 -4.44
N THR A 552 7.78 -15.13 -3.99
CA THR A 552 6.97 -14.25 -4.85
C THR A 552 7.72 -12.95 -5.21
N PRO A 553 7.29 -12.17 -6.21
CA PRO A 553 8.01 -10.97 -6.66
C PRO A 553 8.11 -9.86 -5.61
N ASP A 554 7.20 -9.84 -4.65
CA ASP A 554 7.19 -8.96 -3.46
C ASP A 554 8.03 -9.52 -2.29
N GLY A 555 8.75 -10.63 -2.50
CA GLY A 555 9.68 -11.22 -1.56
C GLY A 555 9.00 -11.92 -0.38
N LEU A 556 7.77 -12.43 -0.55
CA LEU A 556 7.19 -13.36 0.42
C LEU A 556 7.80 -14.74 0.19
N GLU A 557 8.25 -15.39 1.27
CA GLU A 557 8.95 -16.66 1.19
C GLU A 557 8.26 -17.71 2.05
N SER A 558 8.20 -18.94 1.52
CA SER A 558 7.80 -20.13 2.27
C SER A 558 8.75 -21.26 1.90
N SER A 559 9.01 -22.19 2.82
CA SER A 559 9.94 -23.29 2.52
C SER A 559 9.50 -24.61 3.11
N ASN A 560 10.06 -25.68 2.55
CA ASN A 560 9.92 -27.04 3.04
C ASN A 560 11.25 -27.78 2.92
N VAL A 561 11.48 -28.73 3.82
CA VAL A 561 12.70 -29.52 3.92
C VAL A 561 12.34 -30.99 3.86
N THR A 562 13.20 -31.82 3.27
CA THR A 562 13.04 -33.28 3.27
C THR A 562 12.73 -33.82 4.68
N ASN A 563 11.77 -34.74 4.81
CA ASN A 563 11.26 -35.24 6.10
C ASN A 563 12.33 -35.92 6.97
N SER A 564 13.35 -36.52 6.34
CA SER A 564 14.53 -37.03 7.02
C SER A 564 15.77 -36.94 6.14
N VAL A 565 16.93 -37.21 6.73
CA VAL A 565 18.19 -37.25 5.98
C VAL A 565 18.19 -38.39 4.95
N PHE A 566 18.83 -38.18 3.81
CA PHE A 566 19.11 -39.18 2.79
C PHE A 566 20.62 -39.23 2.51
N ALA A 567 21.05 -40.18 1.67
CA ALA A 567 22.46 -40.36 1.31
C ALA A 567 22.73 -40.04 -0.17
N ILE A 568 23.83 -39.35 -0.44
CA ILE A 568 24.42 -39.21 -1.77
C ILE A 568 25.61 -40.16 -1.86
N VAL A 569 25.55 -41.10 -2.81
CA VAL A 569 26.63 -42.10 -3.01
C VAL A 569 26.97 -42.18 -4.50
N ASN A 570 27.93 -41.39 -4.94
CA ASN A 570 28.42 -41.30 -6.32
C ASN A 570 29.36 -42.46 -6.72
N ASP A 571 30.04 -43.07 -5.74
CA ASP A 571 31.02 -44.14 -5.97
C ASP A 571 30.57 -45.48 -5.38
N VAL A 572 31.09 -46.58 -5.94
CA VAL A 572 30.85 -47.92 -5.41
C VAL A 572 31.58 -48.08 -4.07
N ILE A 573 30.87 -48.54 -3.04
CA ILE A 573 31.47 -48.86 -1.74
C ILE A 573 32.18 -50.21 -1.87
N PRO A 574 33.50 -50.28 -1.59
CA PRO A 574 34.27 -51.50 -1.80
C PRO A 574 33.85 -52.62 -0.83
N PRO A 575 34.14 -53.90 -1.17
CA PRO A 575 33.86 -55.01 -0.27
C PRO A 575 34.77 -54.94 0.97
N TRP A 576 34.24 -55.29 2.14
CA TRP A 576 34.97 -55.18 3.41
C TRP A 576 35.44 -56.55 3.92
N LEU A 577 36.75 -56.82 3.89
CA LEU A 577 37.31 -58.06 4.44
C LEU A 577 37.08 -58.13 5.96
N ILE A 578 36.47 -59.21 6.43
CA ILE A 578 36.26 -59.45 7.87
C ILE A 578 37.61 -59.88 8.48
N PRO A 579 38.17 -59.14 9.46
CA PRO A 579 39.48 -59.46 10.02
C PRO A 579 39.52 -60.81 10.73
N PHE A 580 40.61 -61.55 10.57
CA PHE A 580 40.86 -62.74 11.39
C PHE A 580 41.02 -62.31 12.85
N LYS A 581 40.20 -62.86 13.75
CA LYS A 581 40.32 -62.57 15.19
C LYS A 581 41.64 -63.17 15.74
N GLY A 582 42.62 -62.30 16.05
CA GLY A 582 43.91 -62.62 16.69
C GLY A 582 45.02 -63.09 15.74
N ARG A 583 46.26 -63.25 16.24
CA ARG A 583 47.37 -63.88 15.48
C ARG A 583 47.04 -65.36 15.25
N ARG A 584 46.61 -65.71 14.02
CA ARG A 584 46.34 -67.08 13.61
C ARG A 584 47.47 -67.62 12.72
N VAL A 585 47.92 -68.83 13.04
CA VAL A 585 48.78 -69.67 12.18
C VAL A 585 47.87 -70.70 11.53
N PHE A 586 47.85 -70.74 10.20
CA PHE A 586 47.02 -71.67 9.44
C PHE A 586 47.89 -72.79 8.84
N ASN A 587 47.33 -74.01 8.75
CA ASN A 587 48.06 -75.23 8.36
C ASN A 587 47.55 -75.88 7.06
N ASP A 588 46.23 -75.91 6.82
CA ASP A 588 45.66 -76.67 5.69
C ASP A 588 44.69 -75.81 4.86
N GLU A 589 43.72 -75.13 5.50
CA GLU A 589 42.74 -74.26 4.81
C GLU A 589 42.49 -72.95 5.57
N ILE A 590 42.14 -71.88 4.84
CA ILE A 590 41.75 -70.56 5.37
C ILE A 590 40.36 -70.19 4.85
N MET A 591 39.40 -69.94 5.75
CA MET A 591 38.11 -69.35 5.39
C MET A 591 38.22 -67.82 5.34
N ILE A 592 38.01 -67.24 4.18
CA ILE A 592 38.03 -65.80 3.90
C ILE A 592 36.57 -65.33 3.83
N GLU A 593 36.20 -64.34 4.63
CA GLU A 593 34.84 -63.77 4.66
C GLU A 593 34.90 -62.25 4.48
N TRP A 594 33.94 -61.66 3.78
CA TRP A 594 33.83 -60.22 3.58
C TRP A 594 32.37 -59.76 3.60
N LEU A 595 32.15 -58.47 3.84
CA LEU A 595 30.88 -57.82 3.54
C LEU A 595 30.84 -57.45 2.05
N PRO A 596 29.69 -57.62 1.38
CA PRO A 596 29.57 -57.33 -0.04
C PRO A 596 29.87 -55.86 -0.34
N ALA A 597 30.34 -55.60 -1.55
CA ALA A 597 30.42 -54.24 -2.08
C ALA A 597 29.00 -53.69 -2.32
N ILE A 598 28.81 -52.38 -2.17
CA ILE A 598 27.53 -51.72 -2.46
C ILE A 598 27.73 -50.89 -3.72
N ASP A 599 27.10 -51.31 -4.81
CA ASP A 599 27.07 -50.56 -6.06
C ASP A 599 25.73 -49.81 -6.18
N PRO A 600 25.73 -48.47 -6.10
CA PRO A 600 24.52 -47.66 -6.21
C PRO A 600 23.75 -47.92 -7.52
N GLN A 601 24.47 -48.28 -8.59
CA GLN A 601 23.89 -48.56 -9.91
C GLN A 601 23.25 -49.96 -10.00
N LYS A 602 23.22 -50.72 -8.90
CA LYS A 602 22.63 -52.08 -8.79
C LYS A 602 23.13 -53.06 -9.86
N ARG A 603 24.35 -52.89 -10.37
CA ARG A 603 24.92 -53.88 -11.30
C ARG A 603 25.24 -55.16 -10.55
N SER A 604 25.18 -56.29 -11.23
CA SER A 604 25.54 -57.59 -10.64
C SER A 604 27.03 -57.63 -10.34
N LEU A 605 27.39 -57.82 -9.07
CA LEU A 605 28.77 -57.83 -8.62
C LEU A 605 29.30 -59.26 -8.49
N THR A 606 30.54 -59.46 -8.94
CA THR A 606 31.34 -60.64 -8.65
C THR A 606 32.65 -60.23 -7.98
N TYR A 607 33.27 -61.17 -7.24
CA TYR A 607 34.47 -60.91 -6.45
C TYR A 607 35.66 -61.74 -6.93
N ASP A 608 36.81 -61.09 -7.04
CA ASP A 608 38.10 -61.74 -7.18
C ASP A 608 38.90 -61.58 -5.88
N ILE A 609 39.48 -62.67 -5.39
CA ILE A 609 40.33 -62.68 -4.20
C ILE A 609 41.77 -62.88 -4.63
N PHE A 610 42.68 -62.07 -4.09
CA PHE A 610 44.11 -62.15 -4.31
C PHE A 610 44.86 -62.27 -2.99
N TYR A 611 46.03 -62.90 -3.02
CA TYR A 611 46.99 -62.84 -1.93
C TYR A 611 48.32 -62.22 -2.39
N SER A 612 49.06 -61.66 -1.44
CA SER A 612 50.42 -61.16 -1.64
C SER A 612 51.34 -61.67 -0.53
N TYR A 613 52.57 -62.01 -0.89
CA TYR A 613 53.63 -62.43 0.04
C TYR A 613 54.76 -61.39 0.17
N ASN A 614 54.63 -60.24 -0.50
CA ASN A 614 55.62 -59.17 -0.56
C ASN A 614 54.96 -57.81 -0.31
N ASP A 615 54.07 -57.77 0.68
CA ASP A 615 53.38 -56.57 1.18
C ASP A 615 52.67 -55.75 0.09
N GLY A 616 52.03 -56.44 -0.86
CA GLY A 616 51.19 -55.80 -1.89
C GLY A 616 51.93 -55.43 -3.18
N LEU A 617 53.25 -55.65 -3.27
CA LEU A 617 54.01 -55.38 -4.50
C LEU A 617 53.60 -56.30 -5.66
N ASN A 618 53.26 -57.56 -5.38
CA ASN A 618 52.70 -58.50 -6.35
C ASN A 618 51.46 -59.17 -5.76
N TRP A 619 50.41 -59.31 -6.58
CA TRP A 619 49.15 -59.96 -6.20
C TRP A 619 48.92 -61.21 -7.06
N ILE A 620 48.65 -62.33 -6.40
CA ILE A 620 48.35 -63.60 -7.04
C ILE A 620 46.88 -63.94 -6.82
N LEU A 621 46.17 -64.27 -7.90
CA LEU A 621 44.76 -64.64 -7.85
C LEU A 621 44.56 -65.96 -7.09
N ILE A 622 43.66 -65.95 -6.12
CA ILE A 622 43.19 -67.14 -5.38
C ILE A 622 41.98 -67.73 -6.11
N ALA A 623 40.99 -66.89 -6.36
CA ALA A 623 39.71 -67.27 -6.96
C ALA A 623 39.08 -66.05 -7.63
N SER A 624 38.32 -66.27 -8.69
CA SER A 624 37.67 -65.21 -9.47
C SER A 624 36.19 -65.47 -9.70
N ASN A 625 35.46 -64.39 -10.02
CA ASN A 625 34.04 -64.39 -10.34
C ASN A 625 33.16 -65.04 -9.26
N LEU A 626 33.54 -64.88 -8.00
CA LEU A 626 32.77 -65.38 -6.86
C LEU A 626 31.49 -64.55 -6.70
N THR A 627 30.36 -65.23 -6.49
CA THR A 627 29.07 -64.59 -6.18
C THR A 627 28.76 -64.59 -4.68
N ASP A 628 29.38 -65.50 -3.93
CA ASP A 628 29.27 -65.57 -2.48
C ASP A 628 30.22 -64.57 -1.80
N THR A 629 29.94 -64.24 -0.54
CA THR A 629 30.77 -63.34 0.29
C THR A 629 31.72 -64.08 1.24
N LYS A 630 32.02 -65.35 0.92
CA LYS A 630 32.96 -66.19 1.64
C LYS A 630 33.62 -67.19 0.69
N TYR A 631 34.86 -67.57 0.99
CA TYR A 631 35.63 -68.54 0.20
C TYR A 631 36.62 -69.32 1.08
N THR A 632 36.74 -70.63 0.86
CA THR A 632 37.73 -71.47 1.56
C THR A 632 38.95 -71.67 0.66
N TRP A 633 40.10 -71.15 1.10
CA TRP A 633 41.36 -71.22 0.40
C TRP A 633 42.22 -72.38 0.94
N ASP A 634 42.47 -73.39 0.09
CA ASP A 634 43.46 -74.44 0.36
C ASP A 634 44.87 -73.86 0.26
N ILE A 635 45.60 -73.91 1.39
CA ILE A 635 46.94 -73.37 1.53
C ILE A 635 48.03 -74.43 1.54
N SER A 636 47.70 -75.72 1.36
CA SER A 636 48.64 -76.86 1.47
C SER A 636 49.88 -76.73 0.58
N ASN A 637 49.77 -76.00 -0.54
CA ASN A 637 50.86 -75.76 -1.50
C ASN A 637 51.43 -74.34 -1.46
N ILE A 638 50.98 -73.51 -0.52
CA ILE A 638 51.43 -72.11 -0.37
C ILE A 638 52.68 -72.08 0.51
N PRO A 639 53.76 -71.37 0.15
CA PRO A 639 54.99 -71.34 0.94
C PRO A 639 54.78 -70.91 2.40
N GLU A 640 55.64 -71.37 3.32
CA GLU A 640 55.59 -70.91 4.71
C GLU A 640 56.21 -69.52 4.83
N ARG A 641 55.45 -68.53 5.30
CA ARG A 641 55.94 -67.17 5.57
C ARG A 641 55.19 -66.53 6.73
N LYS A 642 55.83 -65.54 7.35
CA LYS A 642 55.33 -64.82 8.53
C LYS A 642 54.23 -63.80 8.21
N THR A 643 54.14 -63.34 6.97
CA THR A 643 53.24 -62.27 6.55
C THR A 643 52.65 -62.55 5.17
N TYR A 644 51.33 -62.57 5.11
CA TYR A 644 50.52 -62.55 3.89
C TYR A 644 49.55 -61.38 3.95
N SER A 645 49.16 -60.87 2.79
CA SER A 645 48.08 -59.88 2.65
C SER A 645 47.00 -60.44 1.72
N LEU A 646 45.74 -60.07 1.97
CA LEU A 646 44.60 -60.40 1.11
C LEU A 646 44.02 -59.13 0.51
N LYS A 647 43.52 -59.25 -0.72
CA LYS A 647 42.79 -58.18 -1.42
C LYS A 647 41.57 -58.79 -2.09
N ILE A 648 40.43 -58.12 -1.96
CA ILE A 648 39.19 -58.50 -2.62
C ILE A 648 38.81 -57.37 -3.57
N VAL A 649 38.50 -57.73 -4.82
CA VAL A 649 38.12 -56.79 -5.88
C VAL A 649 36.70 -57.09 -6.30
N ALA A 650 35.80 -56.11 -6.17
CA ALA A 650 34.46 -56.18 -6.73
C ALA A 650 34.48 -55.75 -8.21
N LYS A 651 33.80 -56.53 -9.05
CA LYS A 651 33.71 -56.33 -10.50
C LYS A 651 32.26 -56.42 -10.95
N SER A 652 31.92 -55.71 -12.03
CA SER A 652 30.68 -55.93 -12.79
C SER A 652 31.09 -56.49 -14.14
N GLY A 653 30.77 -57.76 -14.40
CA GLY A 653 31.31 -58.49 -15.55
C GLY A 653 32.84 -58.61 -15.49
N ASN A 654 33.53 -58.22 -16.57
CA ASN A 654 35.00 -58.22 -16.63
C ASN A 654 35.64 -56.88 -16.23
N GLN A 655 34.83 -55.88 -15.86
CA GLN A 655 35.33 -54.55 -15.49
C GLN A 655 35.43 -54.45 -13.95
N PRO A 656 36.62 -54.16 -13.39
CA PRO A 656 36.74 -53.87 -11.97
C PRO A 656 36.03 -52.55 -11.65
N LEU A 657 35.12 -52.58 -10.66
CA LEU A 657 34.35 -51.40 -10.25
C LEU A 657 35.01 -50.64 -9.12
N THR A 658 35.73 -51.34 -8.26
CA THR A 658 36.52 -50.74 -7.18
C THR A 658 37.81 -51.53 -7.00
N SER A 659 38.94 -50.84 -6.88
CA SER A 659 40.13 -51.40 -6.24
C SER A 659 40.44 -50.55 -5.02
N TYR A 660 39.95 -50.95 -3.85
CA TYR A 660 40.48 -50.42 -2.61
C TYR A 660 41.48 -51.41 -2.03
N GLU A 661 42.69 -50.92 -1.77
CA GLU A 661 43.65 -51.60 -0.90
C GLU A 661 43.18 -51.37 0.53
N MET A 662 42.59 -52.38 1.16
CA MET A 662 42.20 -52.27 2.57
C MET A 662 42.71 -53.46 3.39
N TYR A 663 43.50 -53.05 4.40
CA TYR A 663 43.97 -53.73 5.61
C TYR A 663 44.65 -55.09 5.46
N GLN A 664 45.98 -55.02 5.54
CA GLN A 664 46.93 -56.11 5.78
C GLN A 664 46.54 -56.91 7.03
N ASN A 665 45.70 -57.93 6.88
CA ASN A 665 45.65 -59.00 7.85
C ASN A 665 46.95 -59.78 7.71
N TYR A 666 47.97 -59.41 8.47
CA TYR A 666 49.18 -60.19 8.57
C TYR A 666 48.88 -61.52 9.26
N PHE A 667 48.62 -62.57 8.48
CA PHE A 667 48.56 -63.94 8.97
C PHE A 667 49.78 -64.73 8.52
N GLU A 668 50.08 -65.79 9.29
CA GLU A 668 51.22 -66.66 9.07
C GLU A 668 50.74 -68.03 8.57
N ILE A 669 51.41 -68.55 7.53
CA ILE A 669 51.21 -69.92 7.04
C ILE A 669 52.40 -70.75 7.49
N ARG A 670 52.15 -71.86 8.20
CA ARG A 670 53.16 -72.86 8.58
C ARG A 670 52.60 -74.26 8.36
N HIS A 671 53.33 -75.11 7.64
CA HIS A 671 52.98 -76.51 7.43
C HIS A 671 53.61 -77.36 8.52
N PHE A 672 52.82 -77.74 9.50
CA PHE A 672 53.27 -78.63 10.56
C PHE A 672 53.40 -80.06 10.03
N LYS A 673 54.61 -80.49 9.68
CA LYS A 673 54.93 -81.92 9.54
C LYS A 673 55.08 -82.54 10.93
N PRO A 674 54.34 -83.61 11.29
CA PRO A 674 54.55 -84.28 12.56
C PRO A 674 55.90 -85.01 12.58
N ASN A 675 56.79 -84.63 13.49
CA ASN A 675 58.07 -85.33 13.74
C ASN A 675 57.86 -86.60 14.58
N PRO A 676 58.64 -87.67 14.34
CA PRO A 676 58.54 -88.94 15.07
C PRO A 676 59.01 -88.83 16.53
N LEU A 677 58.29 -89.50 17.43
CA LEU A 677 58.57 -89.57 18.88
C LEU A 677 59.98 -90.14 19.16
N ILE A 678 60.82 -89.38 19.87
CA ILE A 678 62.01 -89.91 20.57
C ILE A 678 61.68 -89.97 22.06
N ILE A 679 61.66 -91.19 22.62
CA ILE A 679 61.49 -91.44 24.06
C ILE A 679 62.89 -91.62 24.66
N MET A 680 63.26 -90.75 25.60
CA MET A 680 64.47 -90.88 26.41
C MET A 680 64.06 -91.22 27.85
N PHE A 681 64.47 -92.40 28.33
CA PHE A 681 64.27 -92.83 29.72
C PHE A 681 65.28 -92.16 30.64
N LEU A 682 64.82 -91.60 31.76
CA LEU A 682 65.67 -91.29 32.91
C LEU A 682 65.26 -92.20 34.07
N LEU A 683 66.21 -93.04 34.51
CA LEU A 683 66.09 -94.00 35.60
C LEU A 683 66.71 -93.37 36.85
N ILE A 684 65.93 -93.07 37.89
CA ILE A 684 66.45 -92.89 39.26
C ILE A 684 65.47 -93.49 40.27
N GLY A 685 65.91 -94.58 40.91
CA GLY A 685 65.94 -94.72 42.37
C GLY A 685 64.64 -94.91 43.15
N LEU A 686 64.27 -96.17 43.33
CA LEU A 686 63.88 -96.84 44.59
C LEU A 686 62.91 -96.17 45.60
N SER A 687 61.90 -97.00 45.92
CA SER A 687 61.17 -97.13 47.19
C SER A 687 59.91 -96.27 47.43
N SER A 688 58.79 -96.95 47.16
CA SER A 688 57.53 -96.97 47.92
C SER A 688 56.66 -95.70 48.06
N VAL A 689 55.53 -95.79 47.34
CA VAL A 689 54.23 -95.10 47.48
C VAL A 689 54.09 -93.72 46.81
N GLY A 690 53.40 -93.72 45.66
CA GLY A 690 52.45 -92.65 45.31
C GLY A 690 52.71 -91.81 44.05
N GLY A 691 52.15 -92.25 42.91
CA GLY A 691 51.69 -91.38 41.82
C GLY A 691 52.71 -90.97 40.73
N ILE A 692 52.70 -91.68 39.59
CA ILE A 692 53.24 -91.15 38.33
C ILE A 692 52.11 -90.40 37.62
N VAL A 693 52.25 -89.07 37.53
CA VAL A 693 51.39 -88.21 36.71
C VAL A 693 51.93 -88.21 35.28
N PHE A 694 51.14 -88.66 34.32
CA PHE A 694 51.42 -88.47 32.90
C PHE A 694 51.06 -87.04 32.50
N TRP A 695 52.06 -86.25 32.12
CA TRP A 695 51.84 -85.00 31.40
C TRP A 695 51.87 -85.29 29.91
N LYS A 696 50.71 -85.24 29.25
CA LYS A 696 50.63 -85.27 27.79
C LYS A 696 50.54 -83.83 27.29
N TRP A 697 51.56 -83.37 26.59
CA TRP A 697 51.52 -82.06 25.93
C TRP A 697 50.69 -82.17 24.64
N TYR A 698 49.65 -81.35 24.55
CA TYR A 698 48.93 -81.06 23.32
C TYR A 698 48.59 -79.56 23.34
N ASN A 699 49.12 -78.79 22.39
CA ASN A 699 48.78 -77.38 22.14
C ASN A 699 48.72 -76.45 23.38
N ASN A 700 49.84 -76.30 24.11
CA ASN A 700 50.08 -75.25 25.10
C ASN A 700 48.98 -75.03 26.19
N ARG A 701 48.20 -76.05 26.57
CA ARG A 701 47.29 -75.99 27.74
C ARG A 701 47.35 -77.27 28.57
N ILE A 702 47.33 -77.13 29.89
CA ILE A 702 47.22 -78.24 30.85
C ILE A 702 45.73 -78.58 31.00
N LEU A 703 45.32 -79.80 30.61
CA LEU A 703 43.97 -80.31 30.88
C LEU A 703 44.04 -81.59 31.73
N ARG A 704 43.47 -81.49 32.94
CA ARG A 704 43.24 -82.58 33.89
C ARG A 704 42.04 -83.38 33.38
N ASN A 705 42.15 -84.70 33.20
CA ASN A 705 41.04 -85.54 32.78
C ASN A 705 40.69 -86.53 33.89
N ILE A 706 39.48 -86.42 34.44
CA ILE A 706 38.82 -87.46 35.24
C ILE A 706 37.56 -87.82 34.45
N GLY A 707 37.49 -89.06 33.98
CA GLY A 707 36.42 -89.53 33.09
C GLY A 707 35.28 -90.27 33.80
N GLN A 708 34.31 -90.64 32.95
CA GLN A 708 33.16 -91.57 33.09
C GLN A 708 31.82 -90.94 33.55
N SER A 709 30.63 -91.26 32.99
CA SER A 709 30.21 -92.09 31.84
C SER A 709 28.69 -91.97 31.55
N GLN A 710 28.31 -92.12 30.27
CA GLN A 710 27.10 -92.74 29.65
C GLN A 710 25.67 -92.12 29.64
N LYS A 711 25.17 -91.97 28.39
CA LYS A 711 23.81 -92.28 27.79
C LYS A 711 22.59 -91.41 28.23
N LYS A 712 21.61 -91.02 27.41
CA LYS A 712 21.14 -91.27 26.01
C LYS A 712 19.99 -90.27 25.69
N SER A 713 19.79 -89.88 24.40
CA SER A 713 18.56 -89.36 23.70
C SER A 713 17.78 -88.16 24.33
N GLU A 714 17.21 -87.17 23.63
CA GLU A 714 16.56 -87.09 22.31
C GLU A 714 16.30 -85.60 21.95
N GLU A 715 16.29 -85.33 20.64
CA GLU A 715 15.61 -84.27 19.86
C GLU A 715 15.63 -82.77 20.25
N ILE A 716 16.24 -82.00 19.36
CA ILE A 716 15.99 -80.59 19.06
C ILE A 716 15.34 -80.55 17.67
N HIS A 717 14.21 -79.86 17.51
CA HIS A 717 13.93 -79.12 16.27
C HIS A 717 12.95 -77.96 16.47
N ILE A 718 13.33 -76.87 15.81
CA ILE A 718 12.64 -75.61 15.51
C ILE A 718 11.43 -75.88 14.60
N ILE A 719 10.44 -74.96 14.52
CA ILE A 719 9.98 -74.29 13.28
C ILE A 719 8.76 -73.38 13.55
N GLU A 720 8.72 -72.32 12.73
CA GLU A 720 7.79 -71.21 12.47
C GLU A 720 6.28 -71.61 12.39
N GLU A 721 5.26 -70.75 12.31
CA GLU A 721 5.09 -69.53 11.50
C GLU A 721 3.73 -68.83 11.83
N GLU A 722 3.66 -67.52 11.57
CA GLU A 722 2.55 -66.66 11.11
C GLU A 722 1.11 -66.56 11.73
N LYS A 723 0.72 -65.28 11.92
CA LYS A 723 -0.53 -64.56 11.55
C LYS A 723 -1.81 -64.59 12.42
N SER A 724 -2.06 -63.39 12.96
CA SER A 724 -3.21 -62.49 12.68
C SER A 724 -4.30 -62.28 13.73
N HIS A 725 -4.56 -60.97 13.91
CA HIS A 725 -5.85 -60.28 14.07
C HIS A 725 -6.63 -60.24 15.41
N LYS A 726 -7.02 -58.98 15.70
CA LYS A 726 -8.28 -58.46 16.27
C LYS A 726 -8.34 -58.04 17.74
N ASP A 727 -8.59 -56.74 17.90
CA ASP A 727 -9.70 -56.10 18.63
C ASP A 727 -10.06 -56.61 20.04
N ASN A 728 -9.94 -55.75 21.05
CA ASN A 728 -11.09 -54.91 21.45
C ASN A 728 -10.78 -53.98 22.63
N SER A 729 -11.41 -52.82 22.55
CA SER A 729 -11.60 -51.80 23.57
C SER A 729 -12.29 -52.30 24.84
N ASN A 730 -12.09 -51.57 25.95
CA ASN A 730 -13.18 -50.87 26.65
C ASN A 730 -12.65 -50.02 27.82
N ASN A 731 -12.89 -48.70 27.76
CA ASN A 731 -13.12 -47.87 28.94
C ASN A 731 -14.37 -47.02 28.67
N ILE A 732 -15.28 -47.00 29.64
CA ILE A 732 -16.57 -46.30 29.66
C ILE A 732 -16.46 -45.13 30.64
N THR A 733 -16.88 -43.92 30.19
CA THR A 733 -17.32 -42.70 30.92
C THR A 733 -16.30 -42.02 31.86
N ASN A 734 -16.09 -40.70 31.87
CA ASN A 734 -16.80 -39.53 31.35
C ASN A 734 -15.79 -38.47 30.87
#